data_AF-A0A2V6WRF9-F1
#
_entry.id   AF-A0A2V6WRF9-F1
#
_cell.length_a   1.000
_cell.length_b   1.000
_cell.length_c   1.000
_cell.angle_alpha   90.00
_cell.angle_beta   90.00
_cell.angle_gamma   90.00
#
_symmetry.space_group_name_H-M   'P 1'
#
loop_
_entity.id
_entity.type
_entity.pdbx_description
1 polymer ?
#
loop_
_entity_poly.entity_id
_entity_poly.type
_entity_poly.pdbx_seq_one_letter_code
_entity_poly.pdbx_strand_id
1 'polypeptide(L)'
;GSPLGGLDTTLERNLDLLREHQVVFLSGVNEDLGATAIFGAQQANLFPRPRYDGVLGMWYGKAPGVDRTGDIFKHAQFMGVGRHGGVLALAGDDPTCKSSTLPSSSEVALYDAFMPILFPGNVQEILDLGLHGFALSRFSGLWVGFKVVTNVADEIGTAEVAPDRVRPARPDLLVDGRPWRPTQNPRLLLPDSLALEKEIFYGRLEAARAYAAANRLNRITAPTPDAWLGIVAAGKTYYDVREALAALGLDDDALRRYGLRLLKVGMLFPAEPGVLAEFARGLEEILVVEEKRPFVELFARDALYNAPVRPRIVGKTDERGEVLVPADGELDADRIALVIARRLERRVQLPSVTARVALLQALRERPAPLTLARPAYFCSGCPHNRSTVVPEGSLAGGGIGCHGLVLGMNRGTLGITHMGGEGAQWVGAAPFVDTPHVFQNIGDGTLFHSGSLAIRQAVAAGVNITYKVLCNSAVAMTGGQDAAGAMPVDALTRFLEAEGIRRTIVVSEEPDRYGPGARWASGVEVWTRDRLDEAQRVLRDIPGVTALIYDQRCAAEKRRLRKRGRLPDPATRVYINEAVCEGCGDCGAKSNCLSVHPVETEFGRKTQIHQSSCNKDYSCLSGDCPSFLTVTPLGRPRKKERGIFTVERPLPDP
;
A
#
# COMPACT_ATOMS: atom_id res chain seq x y z
N GLY A 1 -2.88 2.23 -4.45
CA GLY A 1 -3.07 0.93 -3.77
C GLY A 1 -3.25 1.12 -2.28
N SER A 2 -3.72 0.09 -1.54
CA SER A 2 -3.85 0.10 -0.06
C SER A 2 -2.55 0.60 0.60
N PRO A 3 -2.58 1.48 1.62
CA PRO A 3 -3.79 1.92 2.31
C PRO A 3 -4.56 3.06 1.62
N LEU A 4 -3.96 3.73 0.63
CA LEU A 4 -4.59 4.85 -0.11
C LEU A 4 -5.48 4.39 -1.28
N GLY A 5 -5.92 3.12 -1.28
CA GLY A 5 -6.65 2.51 -2.38
C GLY A 5 -8.10 2.98 -2.55
N GLY A 6 -8.65 3.73 -1.60
CA GLY A 6 -9.98 4.35 -1.72
C GLY A 6 -9.97 5.76 -2.31
N LEU A 7 -8.80 6.41 -2.38
CA LEU A 7 -8.67 7.81 -2.80
C LEU A 7 -9.01 7.99 -4.28
N ASP A 8 -8.44 7.15 -5.15
CA ASP A 8 -8.69 7.15 -6.60
C ASP A 8 -10.18 7.03 -6.92
N THR A 9 -10.84 6.04 -6.33
CA THR A 9 -12.24 5.70 -6.52
C THR A 9 -13.13 6.84 -6.04
N THR A 10 -12.72 7.54 -4.98
CA THR A 10 -13.46 8.69 -4.47
C THR A 10 -13.33 9.90 -5.41
N LEU A 11 -12.13 10.16 -5.94
CA LEU A 11 -11.90 11.25 -6.91
C LEU A 11 -12.65 11.00 -8.23
N GLU A 12 -12.60 9.77 -8.76
CA GLU A 12 -13.28 9.38 -10.00
C GLU A 12 -14.81 9.48 -9.91
N ARG A 13 -15.39 9.24 -8.72
CA ARG A 13 -16.83 9.39 -8.49
C ARG A 13 -17.28 10.84 -8.42
N ASN A 14 -16.36 11.78 -8.21
CA ASN A 14 -16.65 13.20 -7.96
C ASN A 14 -16.00 14.12 -9.01
N LEU A 15 -15.79 13.64 -10.24
CA LEU A 15 -15.11 14.40 -11.30
C LEU A 15 -15.76 15.76 -11.60
N ASP A 16 -17.09 15.89 -11.48
CA ASP A 16 -17.78 17.16 -11.72
C ASP A 16 -17.43 18.22 -10.67
N LEU A 17 -17.40 17.81 -9.39
CA LEU A 17 -16.93 18.67 -8.29
C LEU A 17 -15.46 19.07 -8.46
N LEU A 18 -14.61 18.13 -8.90
CA LEU A 18 -13.21 18.43 -9.20
C LEU A 18 -13.09 19.49 -10.31
N ARG A 19 -13.88 19.38 -11.39
CA ARG A 19 -13.89 20.36 -12.48
C ARG A 19 -14.36 21.75 -12.02
N GLU A 20 -15.39 21.81 -11.18
CA GLU A 20 -15.87 23.06 -10.58
C GLU A 20 -14.76 23.80 -9.84
N HIS A 21 -13.92 23.06 -9.10
CA HIS A 21 -12.78 23.59 -8.36
C HIS A 21 -11.45 23.56 -9.14
N GLN A 22 -11.49 23.38 -10.47
CA GLN A 22 -10.32 23.40 -11.35
C GLN A 22 -9.25 22.35 -10.98
N VAL A 23 -9.66 21.25 -10.36
CA VAL A 23 -8.81 20.11 -10.02
C VAL A 23 -8.81 19.12 -11.18
N VAL A 24 -7.62 18.81 -11.69
CA VAL A 24 -7.42 17.79 -12.72
C VAL A 24 -6.93 16.51 -12.05
N PHE A 25 -7.74 15.46 -12.10
CA PHE A 25 -7.32 14.13 -11.70
C PHE A 25 -6.78 13.36 -12.91
N LEU A 26 -5.57 12.82 -12.77
CA LEU A 26 -4.93 11.96 -13.76
C LEU A 26 -4.55 10.65 -13.08
N SER A 27 -5.09 9.54 -13.57
CA SER A 27 -4.63 8.21 -13.15
C SER A 27 -3.27 7.93 -13.77
N GLY A 28 -2.24 7.79 -12.94
CA GLY A 28 -0.90 7.46 -13.38
C GLY A 28 -0.81 6.01 -13.87
N VAL A 29 -0.08 5.77 -14.97
CA VAL A 29 0.24 4.40 -15.40
C VAL A 29 1.01 3.67 -14.31
N ASN A 30 1.93 4.38 -13.66
CA ASN A 30 2.65 3.95 -12.48
C ASN A 30 3.04 5.18 -11.65
N GLU A 31 3.40 5.00 -10.38
CA GLU A 31 3.81 6.07 -9.46
C GLU A 31 4.93 7.02 -9.97
N ASP A 32 6.02 6.52 -10.55
CA ASP A 32 7.11 7.30 -11.13
C ASP A 32 6.63 8.26 -12.23
N LEU A 33 5.84 7.76 -13.19
CA LEU A 33 5.22 8.59 -14.22
C LEU A 33 4.17 9.54 -13.64
N GLY A 34 3.45 9.13 -12.59
CA GLY A 34 2.54 9.99 -11.85
C GLY A 34 3.25 11.18 -11.20
N ALA A 35 4.40 10.96 -10.56
CA ALA A 35 5.22 12.02 -10.01
C ALA A 35 5.82 12.90 -11.12
N THR A 36 6.24 12.29 -12.22
CA THR A 36 6.73 13.03 -13.40
C THR A 36 5.66 13.95 -13.98
N ALA A 37 4.39 13.53 -13.99
CA ALA A 37 3.28 14.38 -14.40
C ALA A 37 3.10 15.58 -13.47
N ILE A 38 3.20 15.39 -12.15
CA ILE A 38 3.18 16.50 -11.17
C ILE A 38 4.38 17.43 -11.33
N PHE A 39 5.57 16.88 -11.59
CA PHE A 39 6.77 17.64 -11.91
C PHE A 39 6.59 18.53 -13.15
N GLY A 40 5.97 18.00 -14.20
CA GLY A 40 5.58 18.77 -15.39
C GLY A 40 4.53 19.85 -15.07
N ALA A 41 3.55 19.55 -14.23
CA ALA A 41 2.51 20.51 -13.83
C ALA A 41 3.09 21.71 -13.06
N GLN A 42 4.13 21.51 -12.24
CA GLN A 42 4.82 22.61 -11.56
C GLN A 42 5.54 23.57 -12.52
N GLN A 43 5.85 23.12 -13.74
CA GLN A 43 6.49 23.93 -14.78
C GLN A 43 5.49 24.71 -15.63
N ALA A 44 4.17 24.57 -15.41
CA ALA A 44 3.14 25.19 -16.24
C ALA A 44 3.35 26.70 -16.46
N ASN A 45 3.84 27.40 -15.42
CA ASN A 45 4.09 28.85 -15.47
C ASN A 45 5.39 29.25 -16.20
N LEU A 46 6.23 28.29 -16.54
CA LEU A 46 7.44 28.50 -17.35
C LEU A 46 7.12 28.45 -18.85
N PHE A 47 5.96 27.90 -19.22
CA PHE A 47 5.51 27.88 -20.61
C PHE A 47 4.94 29.24 -21.05
N PRO A 48 4.98 29.58 -22.35
CA PRO A 48 4.32 30.77 -22.86
C PRO A 48 2.80 30.74 -22.62
N ARG A 49 2.24 31.83 -22.06
CA ARG A 49 0.80 32.02 -21.80
C ARG A 49 0.20 30.96 -20.85
N PRO A 50 0.62 30.91 -19.57
CA PRO A 50 0.00 30.02 -18.60
C PRO A 50 -1.47 30.40 -18.36
N ARG A 51 -2.32 29.40 -18.10
CA ARG A 51 -3.75 29.62 -17.79
C ARG A 51 -4.01 30.04 -16.35
N TYR A 52 -3.08 29.74 -15.44
CA TYR A 52 -3.19 29.96 -14.01
C TYR A 52 -1.89 30.55 -13.47
N ASP A 53 -1.95 31.24 -12.34
CA ASP A 53 -0.77 31.84 -11.69
C ASP A 53 0.13 30.82 -10.98
N GLY A 54 -0.35 29.59 -10.78
CA GLY A 54 0.35 28.49 -10.11
C GLY A 54 -0.49 27.22 -10.07
N VAL A 55 0.16 26.09 -9.80
CA VAL A 55 -0.49 24.78 -9.76
C VAL A 55 -0.15 24.08 -8.44
N LEU A 56 -1.18 23.64 -7.71
CA LEU A 56 -0.99 22.71 -6.59
C LEU A 56 -0.96 21.29 -7.14
N GLY A 57 0.05 20.52 -6.75
CA GLY A 57 0.22 19.13 -7.17
C GLY A 57 0.04 18.16 -6.01
N MET A 58 -0.74 17.10 -6.22
CA MET A 58 -0.84 16.01 -5.26
C MET A 58 -0.47 14.70 -5.92
N TRP A 59 0.54 14.03 -5.39
CA TRP A 59 0.91 12.67 -5.75
C TRP A 59 0.55 11.73 -4.61
N TYR A 60 0.17 10.50 -4.90
CA TYR A 60 -0.01 9.48 -3.88
C TYR A 60 0.49 8.12 -4.37
N GLY A 61 1.08 7.36 -3.45
CA GLY A 61 1.59 6.03 -3.72
C GLY A 61 1.67 5.23 -2.42
N LYS A 62 1.72 3.90 -2.55
CA LYS A 62 2.13 3.05 -1.43
C LYS A 62 3.64 3.18 -1.22
N ALA A 63 4.17 2.78 -0.08
CA ALA A 63 5.61 2.80 0.19
C ALA A 63 6.50 2.20 -0.92
N PRO A 64 6.21 1.04 -1.55
CA PRO A 64 7.01 0.57 -2.69
C PRO A 64 6.97 1.51 -3.90
N GLY A 65 5.87 2.24 -4.06
CA GLY A 65 5.74 3.33 -5.04
C GLY A 65 6.65 4.51 -4.70
N VAL A 66 6.80 4.86 -3.41
CA VAL A 66 7.78 5.85 -2.95
C VAL A 66 9.20 5.39 -3.31
N ASP A 67 9.55 4.14 -2.99
CA ASP A 67 10.87 3.57 -3.27
C ASP A 67 11.20 3.60 -4.77
N ARG A 68 10.23 3.27 -5.63
CA ARG A 68 10.38 3.28 -7.09
C ARG A 68 10.51 4.68 -7.69
N THR A 69 9.97 5.70 -7.02
CA THR A 69 9.84 7.09 -7.50
C THR A 69 11.02 7.97 -7.05
N GLY A 70 12.04 7.38 -6.39
CA GLY A 70 13.14 8.14 -5.78
C GLY A 70 13.89 9.08 -6.73
N ASP A 71 14.06 8.69 -8.00
CA ASP A 71 14.81 9.52 -8.96
C ASP A 71 14.07 10.82 -9.32
N ILE A 72 12.79 10.72 -9.71
CA ILE A 72 12.00 11.91 -10.04
C ILE A 72 11.75 12.79 -8.81
N PHE A 73 11.67 12.20 -7.60
CA PHE A 73 11.64 12.98 -6.37
C PHE A 73 12.90 13.85 -6.20
N LYS A 74 14.10 13.33 -6.49
CA LYS A 74 15.33 14.13 -6.43
C LYS A 74 15.34 15.24 -7.49
N HIS A 75 14.95 14.94 -8.73
CA HIS A 75 14.85 15.94 -9.79
C HIS A 75 13.87 17.07 -9.45
N ALA A 76 12.71 16.71 -8.90
CA ALA A 76 11.71 17.66 -8.45
C ALA A 76 12.22 18.58 -7.34
N GLN A 77 12.99 18.02 -6.41
CA GLN A 77 13.54 18.72 -5.27
C GLN A 77 14.63 19.71 -5.65
N PHE A 78 15.43 19.40 -6.68
CA PHE A 78 16.38 20.34 -7.29
C PHE A 78 15.66 21.47 -8.03
N MET A 79 14.74 21.13 -8.94
CA MET A 79 14.01 22.12 -9.74
C MET A 79 13.23 23.11 -8.87
N GLY A 80 12.66 22.64 -7.77
CA GLY A 80 11.82 23.40 -6.85
C GLY A 80 10.36 23.49 -7.31
N VAL A 81 9.52 24.16 -6.53
CA VAL A 81 8.12 24.42 -6.90
C VAL A 81 7.92 25.86 -7.38
N GLY A 82 6.86 26.08 -8.18
CA GLY A 82 6.54 27.42 -8.66
C GLY A 82 6.12 28.37 -7.54
N ARG A 83 6.31 29.69 -7.76
CA ARG A 83 6.03 30.76 -6.77
C ARG A 83 4.65 30.68 -6.11
N HIS A 84 3.62 30.32 -6.87
CA HIS A 84 2.25 30.14 -6.38
C HIS A 84 1.82 28.66 -6.35
N GLY A 85 2.74 27.75 -6.69
CA GLY A 85 2.53 26.31 -6.66
C GLY A 85 2.73 25.71 -5.28
N GLY A 86 2.97 24.41 -5.24
CA GLY A 86 3.16 23.62 -4.03
C GLY A 86 2.78 22.17 -4.27
N VAL A 87 3.54 21.23 -3.71
CA VAL A 87 3.36 19.80 -3.94
C VAL A 87 3.30 19.02 -2.63
N LEU A 88 2.31 18.13 -2.54
CA LEU A 88 2.15 17.15 -1.48
C LEU A 88 2.31 15.73 -2.05
N ALA A 89 3.24 14.95 -1.51
CA ALA A 89 3.51 13.57 -1.89
C ALA A 89 3.05 12.61 -0.79
N LEU A 90 1.88 12.00 -0.95
CA LEU A 90 1.26 11.11 0.03
C LEU A 90 1.91 9.72 -0.04
N ALA A 91 2.60 9.35 1.03
CA ALA A 91 3.26 8.06 1.20
C ALA A 91 2.39 7.15 2.09
N GLY A 92 1.70 6.19 1.46
CA GLY A 92 0.88 5.20 2.14
C GLY A 92 1.71 4.05 2.70
N ASP A 93 1.96 4.06 4.01
CA ASP A 93 2.74 3.05 4.71
C ASP A 93 1.87 1.94 5.30
N ASP A 94 2.39 0.71 5.26
CA ASP A 94 1.77 -0.50 5.80
C ASP A 94 2.76 -1.21 6.74
N PRO A 95 2.86 -0.76 8.01
CA PRO A 95 3.86 -1.24 8.97
C PRO A 95 3.79 -2.74 9.24
N THR A 96 2.60 -3.34 9.17
CA THR A 96 2.40 -4.78 9.44
C THR A 96 2.41 -5.64 8.17
N CYS A 97 2.67 -5.04 7.00
CA CYS A 97 2.52 -5.65 5.69
C CYS A 97 1.20 -6.41 5.49
N LYS A 98 0.09 -5.91 6.06
CA LYS A 98 -1.25 -6.51 5.93
C LYS A 98 -1.65 -6.68 4.47
N SER A 99 -1.19 -5.79 3.60
CA SER A 99 -1.51 -5.73 2.18
C SER A 99 -0.26 -5.54 1.29
N SER A 100 0.93 -5.73 1.85
CA SER A 100 2.24 -5.51 1.20
C SER A 100 3.06 -6.77 1.18
N THR A 101 4.03 -6.86 0.27
CA THR A 101 5.04 -7.93 0.33
C THR A 101 6.04 -7.74 1.46
N LEU A 102 6.29 -6.49 1.88
CA LEU A 102 7.24 -6.13 2.93
C LEU A 102 6.62 -5.12 3.92
N PRO A 103 6.96 -5.18 5.21
CA PRO A 103 6.68 -4.10 6.16
C PRO A 103 7.33 -2.80 5.69
N SER A 104 6.62 -1.68 5.73
CA SER A 104 7.12 -0.44 5.14
C SER A 104 7.14 0.75 6.10
N SER A 105 8.04 1.70 5.82
CA SER A 105 8.16 2.99 6.49
C SER A 105 8.92 3.98 5.61
N SER A 106 8.22 4.97 5.09
CA SER A 106 8.68 5.80 3.96
C SER A 106 9.59 6.97 4.36
N GLU A 107 9.73 7.29 5.66
CA GLU A 107 10.42 8.51 6.09
C GLU A 107 11.88 8.63 5.64
N VAL A 108 12.65 7.53 5.58
CA VAL A 108 14.05 7.62 5.12
C VAL A 108 14.14 7.81 3.61
N ALA A 109 13.22 7.23 2.83
CA ALA A 109 13.19 7.46 1.38
C ALA A 109 12.85 8.92 1.06
N LEU A 110 11.91 9.50 1.82
CA LEU A 110 11.55 10.92 1.70
C LEU A 110 12.67 11.84 2.20
N TYR A 111 13.38 11.45 3.26
CA TYR A 111 14.57 12.14 3.76
C TYR A 111 15.71 12.15 2.74
N ASP A 112 15.98 11.01 2.08
CA ASP A 112 16.99 10.90 1.00
C ASP A 112 16.66 11.80 -0.20
N ALA A 113 15.37 12.10 -0.40
CA ALA A 113 14.91 13.10 -1.38
C ALA A 113 14.87 14.54 -0.83
N PHE A 114 15.33 14.80 0.39
CA PHE A 114 15.29 16.13 1.04
C PHE A 114 13.88 16.71 1.25
N MET A 115 12.83 15.88 1.22
CA MET A 115 11.45 16.34 1.38
C MET A 115 11.14 16.60 2.84
N PRO A 116 10.57 17.76 3.23
CA PRO A 116 9.96 17.89 4.54
C PRO A 116 8.88 16.83 4.71
N ILE A 117 8.80 16.20 5.89
CA ILE A 117 7.93 15.04 6.13
C ILE A 117 6.92 15.38 7.20
N LEU A 118 5.66 15.46 6.81
CA LEU A 118 4.53 15.59 7.72
C LEU A 118 3.94 14.22 8.04
N PHE A 119 3.57 14.00 9.29
CA PHE A 119 2.99 12.73 9.75
C PHE A 119 1.71 12.98 10.58
N PRO A 120 0.53 12.99 9.95
CA PRO A 120 -0.75 13.04 10.65
C PRO A 120 -0.98 11.77 11.47
N GLY A 121 -1.64 11.91 12.62
CA GLY A 121 -2.04 10.77 13.45
C GLY A 121 -3.53 10.43 13.47
N ASN A 122 -4.38 11.25 12.84
CA ASN A 122 -5.82 11.01 12.72
C ASN A 122 -6.41 11.76 11.50
N VAL A 123 -7.71 11.60 11.26
CA VAL A 123 -8.45 12.25 10.15
C VAL A 123 -8.37 13.77 10.17
N GLN A 124 -8.51 14.42 11.34
CA GLN A 124 -8.42 15.88 11.44
C GLN A 124 -7.05 16.39 11.00
N GLU A 125 -5.98 15.70 11.40
CA GLU A 125 -4.62 16.10 11.07
C GLU A 125 -4.27 15.86 9.60
N ILE A 126 -4.94 14.93 8.90
CA ILE A 126 -4.81 14.82 7.45
C ILE A 126 -5.20 16.15 6.79
N LEU A 127 -6.32 16.74 7.20
CA LEU A 127 -6.81 18.01 6.65
C LEU A 127 -5.91 19.17 7.09
N ASP A 128 -5.63 19.27 8.39
CA ASP A 128 -4.90 20.41 8.95
C ASP A 128 -3.44 20.44 8.45
N LEU A 129 -2.72 19.32 8.53
CA LEU A 129 -1.35 19.22 8.04
C LEU A 129 -1.27 19.20 6.52
N GLY A 130 -2.28 18.74 5.80
CA GLY A 130 -2.32 18.80 4.33
C GLY A 130 -2.29 20.25 3.82
N LEU A 131 -3.07 21.15 4.45
CA LEU A 131 -3.04 22.59 4.16
C LEU A 131 -1.68 23.21 4.51
N HIS A 132 -1.11 22.83 5.65
CA HIS A 132 0.26 23.24 5.99
C HIS A 132 1.29 22.70 5.00
N GLY A 133 1.10 21.50 4.44
CA GLY A 133 2.01 20.87 3.48
C GLY A 133 2.10 21.64 2.18
N PHE A 134 0.97 22.06 1.60
CA PHE A 134 0.99 22.93 0.41
C PHE A 134 1.62 24.30 0.69
N ALA A 135 1.31 24.91 1.83
CA ALA A 135 1.87 26.21 2.21
C ALA A 135 3.36 26.13 2.53
N LEU A 136 3.80 25.06 3.21
CA LEU A 136 5.20 24.74 3.47
C LEU A 136 5.96 24.55 2.15
N SER A 137 5.41 23.74 1.25
CA SER A 137 6.01 23.47 -0.06
C SER A 137 6.24 24.76 -0.84
N ARG A 138 5.21 25.60 -0.92
CA ARG A 138 5.29 26.91 -1.58
C ARG A 138 6.35 27.82 -0.96
N PHE A 139 6.47 27.81 0.37
CA PHE A 139 7.40 28.67 1.10
C PHE A 139 8.84 28.20 0.96
N SER A 140 9.10 26.90 1.12
CA SER A 140 10.45 26.33 1.09
C SER A 140 10.97 26.07 -0.32
N GLY A 141 10.08 25.94 -1.32
CA GLY A 141 10.45 25.48 -2.65
C GLY A 141 10.54 23.96 -2.78
N LEU A 142 10.33 23.20 -1.70
CA LEU A 142 10.43 21.73 -1.68
C LEU A 142 9.06 21.09 -1.84
N TRP A 143 9.01 19.91 -2.45
CA TRP A 143 7.91 18.97 -2.30
C TRP A 143 7.86 18.48 -0.86
N VAL A 144 6.64 18.33 -0.33
CA VAL A 144 6.42 17.87 1.04
C VAL A 144 5.92 16.44 1.02
N GLY A 145 6.65 15.55 1.67
CA GLY A 145 6.22 14.19 1.96
C GLY A 145 5.15 14.16 3.04
N PHE A 146 4.13 13.32 2.85
CA PHE A 146 2.98 13.21 3.74
C PHE A 146 2.75 11.73 4.08
N LYS A 147 3.30 11.28 5.21
CA LYS A 147 3.24 9.89 5.64
C LYS A 147 1.86 9.55 6.19
N VAL A 148 1.19 8.57 5.61
CA VAL A 148 -0.11 8.08 6.09
C VAL A 148 -0.03 6.58 6.31
N VAL A 149 -0.21 6.14 7.55
CA VAL A 149 -0.20 4.71 7.90
C VAL A 149 -1.59 4.10 7.74
N THR A 150 -1.66 2.78 7.49
CA THR A 150 -2.91 2.03 7.27
C THR A 150 -4.02 2.37 8.26
N ASN A 151 -3.72 2.43 9.57
CA ASN A 151 -4.76 2.65 10.58
C ASN A 151 -5.42 4.03 10.48
N VAL A 152 -4.68 5.05 10.03
CA VAL A 152 -5.21 6.42 9.84
C VAL A 152 -5.94 6.52 8.51
N ALA A 153 -5.45 5.86 7.46
CA ALA A 153 -6.10 5.85 6.15
C ALA A 153 -7.43 5.07 6.13
N ASP A 154 -7.53 3.99 6.90
CA ASP A 154 -8.73 3.16 7.03
C ASP A 154 -9.69 3.69 8.13
N GLU A 155 -9.32 4.75 8.85
CA GLU A 155 -10.10 5.35 9.94
C GLU A 155 -11.38 6.03 9.43
N ILE A 156 -12.42 6.05 10.28
CA ILE A 156 -13.60 6.89 10.11
C ILE A 156 -13.73 7.77 11.36
N GLY A 157 -13.92 9.07 11.17
CA GLY A 157 -14.10 10.03 12.27
C GLY A 157 -14.82 11.29 11.82
N THR A 158 -15.12 12.16 12.79
CA THR A 158 -15.66 13.50 12.55
C THR A 158 -14.50 14.48 12.40
N ALA A 159 -14.64 15.45 11.50
CA ALA A 159 -13.66 16.52 11.31
C ALA A 159 -14.34 17.89 11.37
N GLU A 160 -13.66 18.85 11.99
CA GLU A 160 -14.00 20.27 11.98
C GLU A 160 -13.43 20.91 10.72
N VAL A 161 -14.31 21.52 9.90
CA VAL A 161 -13.93 22.16 8.64
C VAL A 161 -14.41 23.60 8.65
N ALA A 162 -13.48 24.54 8.51
CA ALA A 162 -13.77 25.96 8.28
C ALA A 162 -12.67 26.56 7.38
N PRO A 163 -12.99 27.53 6.49
CA PRO A 163 -12.01 28.13 5.59
C PRO A 163 -10.79 28.75 6.29
N ASP A 164 -10.97 29.17 7.54
CA ASP A 164 -10.00 29.92 8.31
C ASP A 164 -9.46 29.16 9.53
N ARG A 165 -9.77 27.85 9.63
CA ARG A 165 -9.27 26.96 10.69
C ARG A 165 -7.75 26.87 10.67
N VAL A 166 -7.17 26.70 9.48
CA VAL A 166 -5.72 26.66 9.29
C VAL A 166 -5.30 27.95 8.63
N ARG A 167 -4.48 28.74 9.33
CA ARG A 167 -3.92 30.00 8.82
C ARG A 167 -2.40 29.90 8.82
N PRO A 168 -1.79 29.41 7.72
CA PRO A 168 -0.34 29.29 7.64
C PRO A 168 0.36 30.64 7.82
N ALA A 169 1.20 30.75 8.84
CA ALA A 169 2.09 31.87 9.03
C ALA A 169 3.31 31.74 8.10
N ARG A 170 3.69 32.85 7.45
CA ARG A 170 4.94 32.93 6.68
C ARG A 170 5.98 33.67 7.52
N PRO A 171 7.09 33.03 7.90
CA PRO A 171 8.13 33.71 8.66
C PRO A 171 8.93 34.67 7.77
N ASP A 172 9.38 35.78 8.36
CA ASP A 172 10.34 36.70 7.76
C ASP A 172 11.76 36.10 7.86
N LEU A 173 12.07 35.16 6.98
CA LEU A 173 13.38 34.53 6.92
C LEU A 173 14.35 35.34 6.06
N LEU A 174 15.56 35.54 6.57
CA LEU A 174 16.70 36.05 5.79
C LEU A 174 17.70 34.91 5.54
N VAL A 175 18.09 34.72 4.28
CA VAL A 175 19.19 33.83 3.88
C VAL A 175 20.24 34.70 3.19
N ASP A 176 21.49 34.61 3.63
CA ASP A 176 22.59 35.47 3.17
C ASP A 176 22.25 36.98 3.22
N GLY A 177 21.53 37.39 4.27
CA GLY A 177 21.12 38.80 4.48
C GLY A 177 19.99 39.29 3.57
N ARG A 178 19.34 38.42 2.80
CA ARG A 178 18.24 38.77 1.89
C ARG A 178 16.94 38.05 2.25
N PRO A 179 15.77 38.66 2.01
CA PRO A 179 14.49 37.97 2.18
C PRO A 179 14.43 36.67 1.38
N TRP A 180 14.09 35.57 2.06
CA TRP A 180 14.03 34.25 1.47
C TRP A 180 13.01 34.19 0.33
N ARG A 181 13.43 33.63 -0.81
CA ARG A 181 12.57 33.23 -1.92
C ARG A 181 13.16 31.99 -2.57
N PRO A 182 12.40 30.89 -2.73
CA PRO A 182 12.91 29.71 -3.40
C PRO A 182 13.08 29.97 -4.91
N THR A 183 14.13 29.41 -5.50
CA THR A 183 14.33 29.43 -6.95
C THR A 183 13.57 28.28 -7.61
N GLN A 184 12.88 28.55 -8.71
CA GLN A 184 12.41 27.49 -9.61
C GLN A 184 13.29 27.48 -10.86
N ASN A 185 14.02 26.40 -11.12
CA ASN A 185 14.90 26.31 -12.29
C ASN A 185 14.88 24.91 -12.93
N PRO A 186 14.33 24.75 -14.15
CA PRO A 186 14.30 23.47 -14.85
C PRO A 186 15.66 23.10 -15.47
N ARG A 187 16.67 23.98 -15.44
CA ARG A 187 18.01 23.71 -15.98
C ARG A 187 18.82 22.89 -14.98
N LEU A 188 18.64 21.57 -15.02
CA LEU A 188 19.39 20.60 -14.21
C LEU A 188 20.72 20.24 -14.90
N LEU A 189 21.55 21.24 -15.16
CA LEU A 189 22.88 21.14 -15.76
C LEU A 189 23.87 22.02 -14.98
N LEU A 190 25.16 21.76 -15.13
CA LEU A 190 26.18 22.67 -14.57
C LEU A 190 26.13 24.05 -15.26
N PRO A 191 26.37 25.16 -14.52
CA PRO A 191 26.63 25.24 -13.09
C PRO A 191 25.36 25.26 -12.20
N ASP A 192 24.17 25.37 -12.80
CA ASP A 192 22.89 25.57 -12.11
C ASP A 192 22.58 24.46 -11.08
N SER A 193 22.86 23.19 -11.40
CA SER A 193 22.60 22.08 -10.47
C SER A 193 23.35 22.22 -9.14
N LEU A 194 24.60 22.70 -9.14
CA LEU A 194 25.38 22.91 -7.90
C LEU A 194 24.86 24.12 -7.11
N ALA A 195 24.39 25.15 -7.80
CA ALA A 195 23.76 26.29 -7.15
C ALA A 195 22.44 25.88 -6.46
N LEU A 196 21.62 25.05 -7.13
CA LEU A 196 20.38 24.51 -6.57
C LEU A 196 20.64 23.56 -5.40
N GLU A 197 21.67 22.70 -5.49
CA GLU A 197 22.10 21.86 -4.36
C GLU A 197 22.45 22.71 -3.14
N LYS A 198 23.28 23.74 -3.32
CA LYS A 198 23.60 24.70 -2.25
C LYS A 198 22.34 25.35 -1.68
N GLU A 199 21.41 25.77 -2.54
CA GLU A 199 20.14 26.37 -2.11
C GLU A 199 19.29 25.39 -1.30
N ILE A 200 19.25 24.10 -1.64
CA ILE A 200 18.53 23.09 -0.85
C ILE A 200 19.04 23.06 0.59
N PHE A 201 20.35 22.91 0.77
CA PHE A 201 20.94 22.71 2.10
C PHE A 201 20.94 23.96 2.97
N TYR A 202 21.28 25.11 2.39
CA TYR A 202 21.47 26.35 3.16
C TYR A 202 20.29 27.32 3.06
N GLY A 203 19.29 27.01 2.24
CA GLY A 203 18.12 27.85 2.01
C GLY A 203 16.81 27.11 2.26
N ARG A 204 16.48 26.12 1.41
CA ARG A 204 15.17 25.48 1.39
C ARG A 204 14.86 24.68 2.66
N LEU A 205 15.84 23.89 3.14
CA LEU A 205 15.67 23.14 4.39
C LEU A 205 15.56 24.08 5.60
N GLU A 206 16.32 25.18 5.63
CA GLU A 206 16.20 26.20 6.67
C GLU A 206 14.86 26.93 6.62
N ALA A 207 14.35 27.20 5.41
CA ALA A 207 12.99 27.72 5.22
C ALA A 207 11.93 26.75 5.73
N ALA A 208 12.10 25.45 5.53
CA ALA A 208 11.19 24.45 6.09
C ALA A 208 11.23 24.41 7.63
N ARG A 209 12.42 24.49 8.26
CA ARG A 209 12.55 24.60 9.72
C ARG A 209 11.89 25.87 10.26
N ALA A 210 12.17 27.02 9.65
CA ALA A 210 11.60 28.31 10.06
C ALA A 210 10.07 28.32 9.94
N TYR A 211 9.53 27.75 8.86
CA TYR A 211 8.09 27.59 8.69
C TYR A 211 7.50 26.70 9.79
N ALA A 212 8.14 25.57 10.10
CA ALA A 212 7.65 24.66 11.14
C ALA A 212 7.64 25.31 12.52
N ALA A 213 8.65 26.11 12.85
CA ALA A 213 8.69 26.90 14.09
C ALA A 213 7.56 27.94 14.14
N ALA A 214 7.40 28.74 13.08
CA ALA A 214 6.38 29.79 13.01
C ALA A 214 4.94 29.24 13.09
N ASN A 215 4.72 28.03 12.57
CA ASN A 215 3.41 27.37 12.57
C ASN A 215 3.23 26.36 13.71
N ARG A 216 4.24 26.18 14.58
CA ARG A 216 4.23 25.20 15.68
C ARG A 216 3.80 23.82 15.22
N LEU A 217 4.39 23.32 14.12
CA LEU A 217 4.06 21.99 13.59
C LEU A 217 4.46 20.86 14.54
N ASN A 218 5.44 21.13 15.41
CA ASN A 218 5.83 20.29 16.54
C ASN A 218 5.41 21.01 17.83
N ARG A 219 4.74 20.30 18.74
CA ARG A 219 4.05 20.92 19.89
C ARG A 219 4.31 20.19 21.20
N ILE A 220 4.67 20.92 22.23
CA ILE A 220 4.63 20.43 23.61
C ILE A 220 3.17 20.45 24.07
N THR A 221 2.52 19.28 24.07
CA THR A 221 1.07 19.17 24.27
C THR A 221 0.66 19.03 25.73
N ALA A 222 1.56 18.52 26.57
CA ALA A 222 1.38 18.44 28.01
C ALA A 222 2.61 19.10 28.66
N PRO A 223 2.62 20.45 28.77
CA PRO A 223 3.70 21.17 29.41
C PRO A 223 3.68 20.93 30.92
N THR A 224 4.83 20.52 31.45
CA THR A 224 5.06 20.28 32.88
C THR A 224 6.42 20.90 33.22
N PRO A 225 6.48 22.06 33.91
CA PRO A 225 7.73 22.79 34.15
C PRO A 225 8.80 21.95 34.84
N ASP A 226 8.44 21.23 35.90
CA ASP A 226 9.35 20.40 36.71
C ASP A 226 9.39 18.93 36.26
N ALA A 227 9.17 18.69 34.96
CA ALA A 227 9.24 17.34 34.42
C ALA A 227 10.66 16.79 34.46
N TRP A 228 10.81 15.52 34.83
CA TRP A 228 12.07 14.79 34.74
C TRP A 228 12.10 13.85 33.52
N LEU A 229 10.92 13.36 33.09
CA LEU A 229 10.75 12.48 31.94
C LEU A 229 9.96 13.19 30.83
N GLY A 230 10.58 13.31 29.67
CA GLY A 230 9.91 13.70 28.43
C GLY A 230 9.56 12.47 27.59
N ILE A 231 8.39 12.45 26.98
CA ILE A 231 8.02 11.45 25.97
C ILE A 231 7.81 12.17 24.62
N VAL A 232 8.51 11.71 23.59
CA VAL A 232 8.43 12.24 22.23
C VAL A 232 7.80 11.17 21.33
N ALA A 233 6.77 11.54 20.58
CA ALA A 233 6.15 10.65 19.59
C ALA A 233 5.57 11.46 18.42
N ALA A 234 5.32 10.78 17.30
CA ALA A 234 4.85 11.40 16.06
C ALA A 234 3.62 10.69 15.49
N GLY A 235 2.83 11.43 14.69
CA GLY A 235 1.66 10.91 13.97
C GLY A 235 0.77 9.99 14.81
N LYS A 236 0.45 8.82 14.28
CA LYS A 236 -0.41 7.81 14.95
C LYS A 236 0.17 7.36 16.29
N THR A 237 1.48 7.14 16.36
CA THR A 237 2.18 6.69 17.57
C THR A 237 1.99 7.65 18.75
N TYR A 238 1.84 8.97 18.50
CA TYR A 238 1.51 9.92 19.56
C TYR A 238 0.15 9.63 20.20
N TYR A 239 -0.86 9.25 19.41
CA TYR A 239 -2.18 8.91 19.93
C TYR A 239 -2.15 7.58 20.68
N ASP A 240 -1.37 6.59 20.24
CA ASP A 240 -1.16 5.36 21.02
C ASP A 240 -0.45 5.64 22.35
N VAL A 241 0.50 6.58 22.39
CA VAL A 241 1.13 7.04 23.65
C VAL A 241 0.08 7.65 24.58
N ARG A 242 -0.84 8.47 24.06
CA ARG A 242 -1.93 9.05 24.85
C ARG A 242 -2.87 7.97 25.41
N GLU A 243 -3.23 6.98 24.59
CA GLU A 243 -4.04 5.85 25.03
C GLU A 243 -3.31 4.99 26.08
N ALA A 244 -2.02 4.71 25.87
CA ALA A 244 -1.18 3.98 26.82
C ALA A 244 -1.09 4.70 28.17
N LEU A 245 -0.89 6.02 28.17
CA LEU A 245 -0.88 6.83 29.39
C LEU A 245 -2.24 6.79 30.10
N ALA A 246 -3.35 6.93 29.37
CA ALA A 246 -4.68 6.80 29.94
C ALA A 246 -4.92 5.41 30.56
N ALA A 247 -4.49 4.33 29.90
CA ALA A 247 -4.58 2.96 30.42
C ALA A 247 -3.72 2.72 31.67
N LEU A 248 -2.66 3.51 31.87
CA LEU A 248 -1.84 3.53 33.08
C LEU A 248 -2.43 4.43 34.20
N GLY A 249 -3.54 5.10 33.94
CA GLY A 249 -4.17 6.06 34.86
C GLY A 249 -3.49 7.43 34.90
N LEU A 250 -2.83 7.82 33.80
CA LEU A 250 -2.11 9.09 33.67
C LEU A 250 -2.84 10.04 32.72
N ASP A 251 -3.80 10.80 33.27
CA ASP A 251 -4.38 11.97 32.61
C ASP A 251 -3.43 13.19 32.66
N ASP A 252 -3.82 14.32 32.07
CA ASP A 252 -2.95 15.51 32.00
C ASP A 252 -2.56 16.08 33.37
N ASP A 253 -3.43 15.95 34.38
CA ASP A 253 -3.14 16.39 35.73
C ASP A 253 -2.17 15.43 36.45
N ALA A 254 -2.32 14.12 36.22
CA ALA A 254 -1.37 13.12 36.68
C ALA A 254 -0.01 13.29 36.00
N LEU A 255 0.04 13.60 34.69
CA LEU A 255 1.31 13.90 34.00
C LEU A 255 2.04 15.07 34.66
N ARG A 256 1.32 16.14 35.00
CA ARG A 256 1.91 17.28 35.75
C ARG A 256 2.37 16.86 37.14
N ARG A 257 1.54 16.15 37.89
CA ARG A 257 1.81 15.69 39.26
C ARG A 257 3.05 14.79 39.34
N TYR A 258 3.23 13.92 38.36
CA TYR A 258 4.29 12.91 38.35
C TYR A 258 5.52 13.32 37.52
N GLY A 259 5.52 14.54 36.98
CA GLY A 259 6.69 15.12 36.31
C GLY A 259 6.94 14.57 34.91
N LEU A 260 5.89 14.38 34.10
CA LEU A 260 5.97 13.95 32.71
C LEU A 260 5.60 15.09 31.76
N ARG A 261 6.33 15.18 30.65
CA ARG A 261 6.08 16.16 29.57
C ARG A 261 5.94 15.44 28.23
N LEU A 262 5.03 15.88 27.38
CA LEU A 262 4.81 15.26 26.05
C LEU A 262 5.16 16.22 24.91
N LEU A 263 5.91 15.74 23.93
CA LEU A 263 6.16 16.41 22.66
C LEU A 263 5.54 15.60 21.52
N LYS A 264 4.62 16.25 20.80
CA LYS A 264 4.09 15.75 19.54
C LYS A 264 4.90 16.30 18.37
N VAL A 265 5.46 15.42 17.56
CA VAL A 265 6.15 15.77 16.31
C VAL A 265 5.17 15.61 15.15
N GLY A 266 4.77 16.73 14.53
CA GLY A 266 3.93 16.75 13.32
C GLY A 266 4.75 16.85 12.03
N MET A 267 5.95 17.44 12.10
CA MET A 267 6.94 17.45 11.02
C MET A 267 8.21 16.71 11.47
N LEU A 268 8.45 15.53 10.90
CA LEU A 268 9.56 14.64 11.24
C LEU A 268 10.90 15.18 10.74
N PHE A 269 10.90 15.75 9.54
CA PHE A 269 12.08 16.30 8.88
C PHE A 269 11.71 17.57 8.09
N PRO A 270 12.61 18.56 7.99
CA PRO A 270 13.80 18.73 8.84
C PRO A 270 13.42 18.96 10.31
N ALA A 271 14.15 18.34 11.25
CA ALA A 271 13.85 18.50 12.67
C ALA A 271 14.03 19.96 13.12
N GLU A 272 13.02 20.56 13.73
CA GLU A 272 13.13 21.94 14.22
C GLU A 272 13.85 21.91 15.59
N PRO A 273 15.07 22.47 15.72
CA PRO A 273 15.89 22.28 16.92
C PRO A 273 15.40 23.10 18.13
N GLY A 274 14.68 24.20 17.91
CA GLY A 274 14.19 25.10 18.96
C GLY A 274 13.20 24.42 19.89
N VAL A 275 12.16 23.76 19.35
CA VAL A 275 11.18 23.02 20.15
C VAL A 275 11.82 21.83 20.88
N LEU A 276 12.83 21.18 20.29
CA LEU A 276 13.56 20.09 20.94
C LEU A 276 14.38 20.61 22.13
N ALA A 277 15.06 21.75 21.97
CA ALA A 277 15.79 22.40 23.05
C ALA A 277 14.87 22.92 24.16
N GLU A 278 13.72 23.51 23.79
CA GLU A 278 12.69 23.92 24.75
C GLU A 278 12.16 22.72 25.54
N PHE A 279 11.80 21.65 24.83
CA PHE A 279 11.28 20.43 25.41
C PHE A 279 12.29 19.76 26.35
N ALA A 280 13.57 19.73 25.99
CA ALA A 280 14.65 19.13 26.76
C ALA A 280 14.98 19.88 28.06
N ARG A 281 14.58 21.15 28.20
CA ARG A 281 14.93 21.97 29.37
C ARG A 281 14.37 21.37 30.66
N GLY A 282 15.28 21.08 31.59
CA GLY A 282 14.97 20.52 32.92
C GLY A 282 14.73 19.01 32.92
N LEU A 283 14.67 18.36 31.75
CA LEU A 283 14.50 16.92 31.68
C LEU A 283 15.80 16.21 32.06
N GLU A 284 15.65 15.08 32.75
CA GLU A 284 16.75 14.14 32.96
C GLU A 284 16.79 13.08 31.86
N GLU A 285 15.61 12.75 31.32
CA GLU A 285 15.44 11.71 30.33
C GLU A 285 14.38 12.08 29.29
N ILE A 286 14.65 11.72 28.04
CA ILE A 286 13.71 11.71 26.94
C ILE A 286 13.54 10.26 26.47
N LEU A 287 12.30 9.78 26.47
CA LEU A 287 11.88 8.55 25.83
C LEU A 287 11.29 8.89 24.45
N VAL A 288 11.92 8.41 23.38
CA VAL A 288 11.39 8.51 22.02
C VAL A 288 10.61 7.25 21.69
N VAL A 289 9.31 7.40 21.46
CA VAL A 289 8.40 6.32 21.04
C VAL A 289 8.08 6.52 19.57
N GLU A 290 8.71 5.72 18.72
CA GLU A 290 8.51 5.73 17.29
C GLU A 290 8.48 4.30 16.73
N GLU A 291 7.78 4.09 15.63
CA GLU A 291 7.67 2.78 14.98
C GLU A 291 8.85 2.52 14.04
N LYS A 292 9.13 1.24 13.75
CA LYS A 292 10.19 0.80 12.81
C LYS A 292 11.60 1.22 13.22
N ARG A 293 12.39 1.78 12.31
CA ARG A 293 13.78 2.20 12.57
C ARG A 293 13.80 3.53 13.34
N PRO A 294 14.89 3.84 14.06
CA PRO A 294 15.01 5.15 14.70
C PRO A 294 15.10 6.26 13.65
N PHE A 295 14.35 7.34 13.85
CA PHE A 295 14.35 8.51 12.97
C PHE A 295 14.27 9.80 13.80
N VAL A 296 13.19 10.00 14.56
CA VAL A 296 13.05 11.11 15.52
C VAL A 296 14.12 10.98 16.62
N GLU A 297 14.45 9.76 17.05
CA GLU A 297 15.52 9.52 18.03
C GLU A 297 16.87 10.02 17.54
N LEU A 298 17.19 9.81 16.25
CA LEU A 298 18.46 10.24 15.66
C LEU A 298 18.55 11.77 15.61
N PHE A 299 17.49 12.44 15.14
CA PHE A 299 17.47 13.90 15.08
C PHE A 299 17.42 14.56 16.46
N ALA A 300 16.71 13.96 17.43
CA ALA A 300 16.70 14.46 18.80
C ALA A 300 18.09 14.36 19.43
N ARG A 301 18.81 13.25 19.20
CA ARG A 301 20.21 13.11 19.63
C ARG A 301 21.11 14.14 18.99
N ASP A 302 21.06 14.28 17.66
CA ASP A 302 21.88 15.25 16.93
C ASP A 302 21.64 16.69 17.41
N ALA A 303 20.38 17.10 17.52
CA ALA A 303 20.01 18.45 17.96
C ALA A 303 20.45 18.77 19.40
N LEU A 304 20.52 17.78 20.29
CA LEU A 304 20.82 17.96 21.72
C LEU A 304 22.25 17.55 22.09
N TYR A 305 23.02 16.94 21.19
CA TYR A 305 24.35 16.41 21.50
C TYR A 305 25.30 17.52 21.98
N ASN A 306 25.33 18.65 21.27
CA ASN A 306 26.19 19.79 21.62
C ASN A 306 25.57 20.75 22.64
N ALA A 307 24.39 20.44 23.20
CA ALA A 307 23.80 21.26 24.24
C ALA A 307 24.62 21.17 25.55
N PRO A 308 24.78 22.29 26.29
CA PRO A 308 25.60 22.32 27.52
C PRO A 308 25.01 21.43 28.63
N VAL A 309 23.68 21.33 28.68
CA VAL A 309 22.95 20.41 29.53
C VAL A 309 22.02 19.62 28.62
N ARG A 310 22.12 18.30 28.66
CA ARG A 310 21.32 17.41 27.81
C ARG A 310 20.77 16.24 28.62
N PRO A 311 19.48 15.88 28.43
CA PRO A 311 18.92 14.68 29.02
C PRO A 311 19.53 13.44 28.37
N ARG A 312 19.43 12.31 29.07
CA ARG A 312 19.61 10.99 28.44
C ARG A 312 18.49 10.77 27.43
N ILE A 313 18.81 10.30 26.23
CA ILE A 313 17.82 9.97 25.20
C ILE A 313 17.79 8.45 24.99
N VAL A 314 16.67 7.83 25.36
CA VAL A 314 16.36 6.42 25.13
C VAL A 314 15.22 6.30 24.11
N GLY A 315 15.13 5.15 23.44
CA GLY A 315 14.11 4.90 22.43
C GLY A 315 14.13 3.45 22.01
N LYS A 316 14.77 3.14 20.88
CA LYS A 316 14.97 1.75 20.44
C LYS A 316 15.72 0.91 21.46
N THR A 317 16.75 1.50 22.05
CA THR A 317 17.47 0.92 23.17
C THR A 317 17.42 1.81 24.40
N ASP A 318 17.58 1.20 25.57
CA ASP A 318 17.79 1.90 26.82
C ASP A 318 19.27 2.25 27.05
N GLU A 319 19.59 2.82 28.21
CA GLU A 319 20.95 3.22 28.55
C GLU A 319 21.97 2.08 28.70
N ARG A 320 21.49 0.83 28.76
CA ARG A 320 22.32 -0.38 28.85
C ARG A 320 22.50 -1.04 27.49
N GLY A 321 21.87 -0.52 26.44
CA GLY A 321 21.84 -1.14 25.12
C GLY A 321 20.76 -2.21 24.96
N GLU A 322 19.90 -2.40 25.95
CA GLU A 322 18.80 -3.37 25.86
C GLU A 322 17.67 -2.81 25.02
N VAL A 323 16.98 -3.68 24.28
CA VAL A 323 15.81 -3.28 23.46
C VAL A 323 14.72 -2.72 24.39
N LEU A 324 14.23 -1.53 24.05
CA LEU A 324 13.19 -0.81 24.79
C LEU A 324 11.95 -0.61 23.92
N VAL A 325 12.05 0.17 22.84
CA VAL A 325 11.00 0.29 21.81
C VAL A 325 11.35 -0.62 20.62
N PRO A 326 10.57 -1.66 20.32
CA PRO A 326 10.86 -2.57 19.22
C PRO A 326 10.97 -1.87 17.86
N ALA A 327 11.84 -2.40 16.99
CA ALA A 327 12.03 -1.90 15.63
C ALA A 327 11.22 -2.65 14.57
N ASP A 328 10.51 -3.70 14.98
CA ASP A 328 9.72 -4.59 14.13
C ASP A 328 8.22 -4.54 14.49
N GLY A 329 7.40 -5.10 13.59
CA GLY A 329 5.95 -5.11 13.77
C GLY A 329 5.32 -3.71 13.84
N GLU A 330 4.13 -3.64 14.42
CA GLU A 330 3.45 -2.40 14.75
C GLU A 330 3.61 -2.10 16.25
N LEU A 331 3.60 -0.81 16.59
CA LEU A 331 3.45 -0.35 17.97
C LEU A 331 1.97 -0.07 18.28
N ASP A 332 1.46 -0.76 19.29
CA ASP A 332 0.13 -0.55 19.87
C ASP A 332 0.24 0.06 21.29
N ALA A 333 -0.88 0.56 21.80
CA ALA A 333 -0.95 1.19 23.12
C ALA A 333 -0.49 0.24 24.25
N ASP A 334 -0.73 -1.06 24.13
CA ASP A 334 -0.37 -2.06 25.14
C ASP A 334 1.14 -2.27 25.25
N ARG A 335 1.81 -2.40 24.11
CA ARG A 335 3.28 -2.45 24.04
C ARG A 335 3.88 -1.17 24.59
N ILE A 336 3.34 -0.01 24.20
CA ILE A 336 3.82 1.30 24.66
C ILE A 336 3.62 1.47 26.18
N ALA A 337 2.50 1.02 26.73
CA ALA A 337 2.23 1.10 28.16
C ALA A 337 3.31 0.38 29.00
N LEU A 338 3.77 -0.79 28.55
CA LEU A 338 4.86 -1.51 29.23
C LEU A 338 6.19 -0.77 29.14
N VAL A 339 6.49 -0.15 27.99
CA VAL A 339 7.69 0.67 27.83
C VAL A 339 7.67 1.87 28.77
N ILE A 340 6.55 2.60 28.82
CA ILE A 340 6.39 3.77 29.69
C ILE A 340 6.46 3.35 31.16
N ALA A 341 5.77 2.27 31.56
CA ALA A 341 5.80 1.75 32.93
C ALA A 341 7.22 1.45 33.40
N ARG A 342 8.03 0.76 32.57
CA ARG A 342 9.44 0.43 32.88
C ARG A 342 10.29 1.68 33.15
N ARG A 343 9.99 2.82 32.53
CA ARG A 343 10.70 4.09 32.80
C ARG A 343 10.13 4.80 34.01
N LEU A 344 8.81 4.89 34.10
CA LEU A 344 8.08 5.60 35.15
C LEU A 344 8.36 5.03 36.55
N GLU A 345 8.35 3.71 36.68
CA GLU A 345 8.53 2.99 37.95
C GLU A 345 9.90 3.23 38.60
N ARG A 346 10.88 3.79 37.87
CA ARG A 346 12.16 4.22 38.45
C ARG A 346 12.00 5.32 39.50
N ARG A 347 10.90 6.06 39.48
CA ARG A 347 10.61 7.17 40.40
C ARG A 347 9.21 7.17 40.97
N VAL A 348 8.23 6.74 40.19
CA VAL A 348 6.83 6.87 40.54
C VAL A 348 6.20 5.49 40.56
N GLN A 349 5.74 5.07 41.73
CA GLN A 349 5.07 3.79 41.94
C GLN A 349 3.56 4.04 42.07
N LEU A 350 2.78 3.59 41.09
CA LEU A 350 1.32 3.78 41.05
C LEU A 350 0.61 2.42 41.03
N PRO A 351 -0.41 2.20 41.89
CA PRO A 351 -1.19 0.97 41.84
C PRO A 351 -1.82 0.70 40.48
N SER A 352 -2.24 1.75 39.75
CA SER A 352 -2.80 1.63 38.40
C SER A 352 -1.79 1.08 37.39
N VAL A 353 -0.54 1.55 37.44
CA VAL A 353 0.56 1.09 36.57
C VAL A 353 0.85 -0.38 36.86
N THR A 354 1.06 -0.74 38.14
CA THR A 354 1.33 -2.12 38.54
C THR A 354 0.20 -3.06 38.12
N ALA A 355 -1.06 -2.66 38.33
CA ALA A 355 -2.22 -3.45 37.93
C ALA A 355 -2.31 -3.63 36.41
N ARG A 356 -2.04 -2.58 35.62
CA ARG A 356 -2.06 -2.65 34.16
C ARG A 356 -0.94 -3.52 33.61
N VAL A 357 0.27 -3.41 34.15
CA VAL A 357 1.41 -4.26 33.76
C VAL A 357 1.11 -5.73 34.04
N ALA A 358 0.61 -6.05 35.24
CA ALA A 358 0.23 -7.41 35.61
C ALA A 358 -0.87 -7.99 34.69
N LEU A 359 -1.88 -7.19 34.36
CA LEU A 359 -2.92 -7.58 33.40
C LEU A 359 -2.34 -7.89 32.01
N LEU A 360 -1.47 -7.03 31.48
CA LEU A 360 -0.86 -7.22 30.16
C LEU A 360 0.06 -8.44 30.12
N GLN A 361 0.79 -8.72 31.19
CA GLN A 361 1.59 -9.95 31.33
C GLN A 361 0.70 -11.20 31.33
N ALA A 362 -0.37 -11.20 32.13
CA ALA A 362 -1.33 -12.30 32.17
C ALA A 362 -2.02 -12.54 30.81
N LEU A 363 -2.30 -11.48 30.04
CA LEU A 363 -2.86 -11.59 28.69
C LEU A 363 -1.87 -12.19 27.68
N ARG A 364 -0.56 -11.93 27.82
CA ARG A 364 0.48 -12.52 26.95
C ARG A 364 0.71 -14.00 27.21
N GLU A 365 0.54 -14.44 28.45
CA GLU A 365 0.66 -15.85 28.85
C GLU A 365 -0.56 -16.68 28.45
N ARG A 366 -1.69 -16.03 28.12
CA ARG A 366 -2.86 -16.75 27.61
C ARG A 366 -2.53 -17.41 26.27
N PRO A 367 -2.91 -18.69 26.08
CA PRO A 367 -2.87 -19.30 24.77
C PRO A 367 -3.61 -18.43 23.78
N ALA A 368 -3.02 -18.22 22.59
CA ALA A 368 -3.70 -17.52 21.52
C ALA A 368 -5.10 -18.15 21.34
N PRO A 369 -6.18 -17.35 21.34
CA PRO A 369 -7.50 -17.90 21.10
C PRO A 369 -7.45 -18.71 19.80
N LEU A 370 -8.15 -19.85 19.76
CA LEU A 370 -8.44 -20.64 18.55
C LEU A 370 -9.32 -19.82 17.60
N THR A 371 -8.81 -18.66 17.19
CA THR A 371 -9.33 -17.90 16.09
C THR A 371 -8.95 -18.71 14.86
N LEU A 372 -9.97 -19.16 14.13
CA LEU A 372 -9.79 -19.75 12.81
C LEU A 372 -9.01 -18.75 11.97
N ALA A 373 -7.71 -19.00 11.77
CA ALA A 373 -6.90 -18.23 10.85
C ALA A 373 -7.63 -18.24 9.49
N ARG A 374 -7.92 -17.05 8.96
CA ARG A 374 -8.55 -16.88 7.65
C ARG A 374 -7.48 -16.39 6.68
N PRO A 375 -6.58 -17.27 6.21
CA PRO A 375 -5.54 -16.86 5.27
C PRO A 375 -6.18 -16.33 3.99
N ALA A 376 -5.50 -15.39 3.34
CA ALA A 376 -5.90 -14.92 2.03
C ALA A 376 -5.91 -16.08 1.03
N TYR A 377 -6.97 -16.19 0.25
CA TYR A 377 -7.18 -17.31 -0.67
C TYR A 377 -7.94 -16.89 -1.93
N PHE A 378 -7.90 -17.73 -2.96
CA PHE A 378 -8.62 -17.48 -4.21
C PHE A 378 -10.13 -17.48 -4.03
N CYS A 379 -10.82 -16.52 -4.66
CA CYS A 379 -12.28 -16.49 -4.68
C CYS A 379 -12.86 -17.78 -5.28
N SER A 380 -14.11 -18.12 -4.94
CA SER A 380 -14.84 -19.20 -5.60
C SER A 380 -14.86 -19.02 -7.12
N GLY A 381 -14.42 -20.03 -7.87
CA GLY A 381 -14.31 -19.96 -9.34
C GLY A 381 -13.26 -18.99 -9.89
N CYS A 382 -12.22 -18.69 -9.10
CA CYS A 382 -11.12 -17.82 -9.55
C CYS A 382 -10.32 -18.45 -10.69
N PRO A 383 -9.99 -17.72 -11.77
CA PRO A 383 -9.15 -18.25 -12.86
C PRO A 383 -7.75 -18.66 -12.40
N HIS A 384 -7.21 -18.02 -11.36
CA HIS A 384 -5.92 -18.36 -10.77
C HIS A 384 -5.87 -19.81 -10.23
N ASN A 385 -7.02 -20.40 -9.88
CA ASN A 385 -7.05 -21.80 -9.45
C ASN A 385 -6.48 -22.74 -10.52
N ARG A 386 -6.65 -22.41 -11.81
CA ARG A 386 -6.10 -23.16 -12.94
C ARG A 386 -4.83 -22.50 -13.48
N SER A 387 -4.87 -21.18 -13.71
CA SER A 387 -3.79 -20.49 -14.44
C SER A 387 -2.45 -20.53 -13.72
N THR A 388 -2.40 -20.66 -12.38
CA THR A 388 -1.12 -20.73 -11.65
C THR A 388 -0.54 -22.15 -11.55
N VAL A 389 -1.25 -23.17 -12.03
CA VAL A 389 -0.72 -24.54 -12.08
C VAL A 389 0.26 -24.65 -13.25
N VAL A 390 1.41 -25.27 -13.00
CA VAL A 390 2.46 -25.54 -14.00
C VAL A 390 2.58 -27.03 -14.30
N PRO A 391 3.11 -27.42 -15.47
CA PRO A 391 3.36 -28.82 -15.78
C PRO A 391 4.33 -29.45 -14.78
N GLU A 392 4.21 -30.76 -14.59
CA GLU A 392 5.14 -31.54 -13.77
C GLU A 392 6.61 -31.28 -14.16
N GLY A 393 7.48 -31.23 -13.16
CA GLY A 393 8.90 -30.91 -13.31
C GLY A 393 9.21 -29.44 -13.63
N SER A 394 8.19 -28.56 -13.69
CA SER A 394 8.39 -27.14 -14.00
C SER A 394 8.29 -26.28 -12.75
N LEU A 395 8.93 -25.11 -12.80
CA LEU A 395 8.88 -24.10 -11.75
C LEU A 395 8.22 -22.83 -12.27
N ALA A 396 7.52 -22.10 -11.39
CA ALA A 396 7.01 -20.78 -11.69
C ALA A 396 7.59 -19.72 -10.75
N GLY A 397 7.72 -18.47 -11.20
CA GLY A 397 7.84 -17.30 -10.34
C GLY A 397 6.47 -16.81 -9.87
N GLY A 398 6.37 -16.35 -8.62
CA GLY A 398 5.21 -15.61 -8.14
C GLY A 398 5.15 -14.21 -8.76
N GLY A 399 3.94 -13.66 -8.88
CA GLY A 399 3.73 -12.29 -9.36
C GLY A 399 2.93 -11.45 -8.36
N ILE A 400 3.07 -10.13 -8.41
CA ILE A 400 2.28 -9.24 -7.54
C ILE A 400 0.79 -9.32 -7.90
N GLY A 401 -0.05 -9.28 -6.86
CA GLY A 401 -1.50 -9.48 -6.97
C GLY A 401 -1.92 -10.89 -6.58
N CYS A 402 -3.06 -11.37 -7.08
CA CYS A 402 -3.58 -12.68 -6.71
C CYS A 402 -2.58 -13.80 -7.02
N HIS A 403 -1.71 -13.64 -8.03
CA HIS A 403 -0.62 -14.56 -8.31
C HIS A 403 0.27 -14.84 -7.09
N GLY A 404 0.47 -13.89 -6.18
CA GLY A 404 1.27 -14.07 -4.97
C GLY A 404 0.63 -15.02 -3.95
N LEU A 405 -0.70 -15.18 -3.95
CA LEU A 405 -1.39 -16.11 -3.04
C LEU A 405 -1.02 -17.57 -3.30
N VAL A 406 -0.48 -17.87 -4.49
CA VAL A 406 0.01 -19.21 -4.82
C VAL A 406 1.19 -19.65 -3.95
N LEU A 407 1.91 -18.71 -3.31
CA LEU A 407 3.03 -19.02 -2.42
C LEU A 407 2.59 -19.75 -1.15
N GLY A 408 1.33 -19.57 -0.74
CA GLY A 408 0.72 -20.37 0.33
C GLY A 408 0.23 -21.75 -0.14
N MET A 409 0.51 -22.13 -1.39
CA MET A 409 0.01 -23.35 -2.02
C MET A 409 1.17 -24.21 -2.53
N ASN A 410 1.01 -25.54 -2.48
CA ASN A 410 2.01 -26.47 -3.03
C ASN A 410 1.85 -26.60 -4.56
N ARG A 411 2.37 -25.62 -5.31
CA ARG A 411 2.20 -25.51 -6.78
C ARG A 411 3.52 -25.23 -7.55
N GLY A 412 4.67 -25.57 -6.97
CA GLY A 412 5.97 -25.38 -7.64
C GLY A 412 6.30 -23.92 -7.97
N THR A 413 5.80 -22.96 -7.17
CA THR A 413 6.06 -21.54 -7.37
C THR A 413 7.14 -21.04 -6.40
N LEU A 414 8.19 -20.44 -6.95
CA LEU A 414 9.33 -19.86 -6.27
C LEU A 414 9.10 -18.37 -6.05
N GLY A 415 9.11 -17.96 -4.78
CA GLY A 415 9.25 -16.57 -4.35
C GLY A 415 8.32 -15.54 -5.01
N ILE A 416 8.57 -14.28 -4.69
CA ILE A 416 7.94 -13.12 -5.33
C ILE A 416 8.94 -11.97 -5.32
N THR A 417 8.77 -11.02 -6.23
CA THR A 417 9.60 -9.81 -6.33
C THR A 417 8.73 -8.56 -6.33
N HIS A 418 9.38 -7.40 -6.37
CA HIS A 418 8.70 -6.10 -6.53
C HIS A 418 7.95 -6.02 -7.87
N MET A 419 6.87 -5.24 -7.89
CA MET A 419 6.05 -5.07 -9.09
C MET A 419 6.87 -4.46 -10.23
N GLY A 420 6.89 -5.12 -11.38
CA GLY A 420 7.70 -4.76 -12.54
C GLY A 420 9.00 -5.55 -12.66
N GLY A 421 9.40 -6.29 -11.63
CA GLY A 421 10.59 -7.16 -11.65
C GLY A 421 10.29 -8.61 -12.03
N GLU A 422 9.01 -8.97 -12.20
CA GLU A 422 8.57 -10.35 -12.45
C GLU A 422 9.30 -10.97 -13.66
N GLY A 423 9.95 -12.11 -13.44
CA GLY A 423 10.71 -12.85 -14.47
C GLY A 423 12.15 -12.38 -14.65
N ALA A 424 12.49 -11.12 -14.35
CA ALA A 424 13.86 -10.64 -14.44
C ALA A 424 14.79 -11.31 -13.41
N GLN A 425 14.26 -11.83 -12.31
CA GLN A 425 15.03 -12.66 -11.36
C GLN A 425 15.63 -13.90 -12.04
N TRP A 426 14.91 -14.48 -13.02
CA TRP A 426 15.42 -15.63 -13.77
C TRP A 426 16.64 -15.28 -14.60
N VAL A 427 16.71 -14.05 -15.14
CA VAL A 427 17.90 -13.59 -15.88
C VAL A 427 19.17 -13.72 -15.03
N GLY A 428 19.07 -13.38 -13.74
CA GLY A 428 20.19 -13.52 -12.81
C GLY A 428 20.41 -14.95 -12.32
N ALA A 429 19.36 -15.78 -12.22
CA ALA A 429 19.44 -17.14 -11.69
C ALA A 429 19.86 -18.19 -12.74
N ALA A 430 19.42 -18.04 -13.98
CA ALA A 430 19.59 -19.02 -15.06
C ALA A 430 21.05 -19.48 -15.28
N PRO A 431 22.08 -18.60 -15.19
CA PRO A 431 23.47 -19.04 -15.37
C PRO A 431 24.01 -19.96 -14.27
N PHE A 432 23.30 -20.12 -13.15
CA PHE A 432 23.79 -20.79 -11.95
C PHE A 432 23.00 -22.05 -11.57
N VAL A 433 22.10 -22.50 -12.44
CA VAL A 433 21.24 -23.67 -12.18
C VAL A 433 21.12 -24.54 -13.43
N ASP A 434 20.94 -25.84 -13.24
CA ASP A 434 20.65 -26.78 -14.34
C ASP A 434 19.19 -26.74 -14.80
N THR A 435 18.35 -25.91 -14.16
CA THR A 435 16.95 -25.76 -14.54
C THR A 435 16.89 -25.08 -15.92
N PRO A 436 16.35 -25.73 -16.96
CA PRO A 436 16.46 -25.22 -18.33
C PRO A 436 15.45 -24.10 -18.64
N HIS A 437 14.38 -23.98 -17.86
CA HIS A 437 13.24 -23.11 -18.11
C HIS A 437 12.45 -22.84 -16.82
N VAL A 438 11.86 -21.65 -16.72
CA VAL A 438 10.84 -21.33 -15.72
C VAL A 438 9.62 -20.65 -16.34
N PHE A 439 8.47 -20.78 -15.68
CA PHE A 439 7.30 -19.95 -15.95
C PHE A 439 7.33 -18.69 -15.08
N GLN A 440 6.77 -17.59 -15.52
CA GLN A 440 6.54 -16.40 -14.68
C GLN A 440 5.08 -16.02 -14.70
N ASN A 441 4.42 -16.09 -13.55
CA ASN A 441 3.04 -15.60 -13.44
C ASN A 441 3.03 -14.07 -13.38
N ILE A 442 2.22 -13.43 -14.21
CA ILE A 442 2.04 -11.97 -14.22
C ILE A 442 0.61 -11.62 -14.58
N GLY A 443 0.03 -10.62 -13.92
CA GLY A 443 -1.28 -10.08 -14.31
C GLY A 443 -1.17 -9.05 -15.43
N ASP A 444 -2.23 -8.90 -16.22
CA ASP A 444 -2.36 -7.81 -17.19
C ASP A 444 -2.11 -6.43 -16.55
N GLY A 445 -2.72 -6.15 -15.39
CA GLY A 445 -2.50 -4.90 -14.65
C GLY A 445 -1.02 -4.65 -14.32
N THR A 446 -0.31 -5.65 -13.82
CA THR A 446 1.13 -5.55 -13.51
C THR A 446 1.96 -5.34 -14.77
N LEU A 447 1.64 -6.08 -15.84
CA LEU A 447 2.34 -5.99 -17.11
C LEU A 447 2.32 -4.57 -17.68
N PHE A 448 1.14 -3.94 -17.72
CA PHE A 448 0.99 -2.58 -18.27
C PHE A 448 1.47 -1.47 -17.32
N HIS A 449 1.43 -1.71 -16.00
CA HIS A 449 1.92 -0.75 -15.01
C HIS A 449 3.45 -0.63 -15.02
N SER A 450 4.16 -1.75 -14.89
CA SER A 450 5.64 -1.77 -14.82
C SER A 450 6.31 -3.02 -15.40
N GLY A 451 5.58 -4.10 -15.67
CA GLY A 451 6.15 -5.41 -16.02
C GLY A 451 6.64 -5.55 -17.46
N SER A 452 6.28 -4.63 -18.36
CA SER A 452 6.70 -4.68 -19.77
C SER A 452 8.22 -4.65 -19.94
N LEU A 453 8.93 -3.86 -19.11
CA LEU A 453 10.40 -3.80 -19.13
C LEU A 453 11.06 -5.12 -18.71
N ALA A 454 10.43 -5.91 -17.83
CA ALA A 454 10.95 -7.21 -17.42
C ALA A 454 10.99 -8.19 -18.60
N ILE A 455 9.95 -8.19 -19.43
CA ILE A 455 9.90 -9.00 -20.66
C ILE A 455 11.04 -8.60 -21.59
N ARG A 456 11.20 -7.29 -21.84
CA ARG A 456 12.28 -6.78 -22.68
C ARG A 456 13.66 -7.20 -22.17
N GLN A 457 13.87 -7.13 -20.85
CA GLN A 457 15.12 -7.58 -20.22
C GLN A 457 15.36 -9.08 -20.40
N ALA A 458 14.34 -9.92 -20.23
CA ALA A 458 14.45 -11.36 -20.45
C ALA A 458 14.79 -11.69 -21.91
N VAL A 459 14.18 -11.00 -22.87
CA VAL A 459 14.46 -11.15 -24.31
C VAL A 459 15.89 -10.74 -24.61
N ALA A 460 16.33 -9.58 -24.11
CA ALA A 460 17.69 -9.08 -24.30
C ALA A 460 18.75 -10.03 -23.73
N ALA A 461 18.44 -10.69 -22.61
CA ALA A 461 19.33 -11.66 -21.98
C ALA A 461 19.33 -13.04 -22.68
N GLY A 462 18.38 -13.31 -23.58
CA GLY A 462 18.29 -14.59 -24.28
C GLY A 462 17.99 -15.80 -23.38
N VAL A 463 17.35 -15.60 -22.23
CA VAL A 463 17.00 -16.69 -21.30
C VAL A 463 15.75 -17.44 -21.72
N ASN A 464 15.65 -18.70 -21.30
CA ASN A 464 14.47 -19.54 -21.54
C ASN A 464 13.42 -19.33 -20.44
N ILE A 465 12.33 -18.64 -20.76
CA ILE A 465 11.26 -18.33 -19.80
C ILE A 465 9.92 -18.17 -20.52
N THR A 466 8.83 -18.66 -19.91
CA THR A 466 7.47 -18.41 -20.40
C THR A 466 6.72 -17.45 -19.48
N TYR A 467 6.37 -16.28 -19.99
CA TYR A 467 5.49 -15.34 -19.27
C TYR A 467 4.03 -15.81 -19.36
N LYS A 468 3.44 -16.13 -18.22
CA LYS A 468 2.03 -16.48 -18.08
C LYS A 468 1.24 -15.24 -17.70
N VAL A 469 0.73 -14.56 -18.72
CA VAL A 469 -0.05 -13.32 -18.57
C VAL A 469 -1.52 -13.65 -18.34
N LEU A 470 -2.02 -13.44 -17.13
CA LEU A 470 -3.45 -13.57 -16.86
C LEU A 470 -4.17 -12.26 -17.18
N CYS A 471 -4.93 -12.27 -18.27
CA CYS A 471 -5.85 -11.19 -18.65
C CYS A 471 -7.21 -11.42 -17.99
N ASN A 472 -7.45 -10.72 -16.87
CA ASN A 472 -8.69 -10.85 -16.11
C ASN A 472 -9.54 -9.57 -16.09
N SER A 473 -9.08 -8.52 -16.79
CA SER A 473 -9.75 -7.24 -17.00
C SER A 473 -9.98 -6.41 -15.73
N ALA A 474 -9.25 -6.67 -14.64
CA ALA A 474 -9.38 -5.90 -13.41
C ALA A 474 -8.11 -5.94 -12.55
N VAL A 475 -7.72 -4.83 -11.94
CA VAL A 475 -6.74 -4.84 -10.85
C VAL A 475 -7.44 -5.35 -9.57
N ALA A 476 -7.58 -6.68 -9.50
CA ALA A 476 -8.56 -7.33 -8.64
C ALA A 476 -8.31 -7.16 -7.13
N MET A 477 -7.04 -7.16 -6.70
CA MET A 477 -6.70 -7.07 -5.26
C MET A 477 -6.88 -5.66 -4.67
N THR A 478 -6.97 -4.62 -5.49
CA THR A 478 -7.01 -3.22 -5.03
C THR A 478 -8.40 -2.59 -5.12
N GLY A 479 -9.45 -3.38 -5.42
CA GLY A 479 -10.82 -2.88 -5.52
C GLY A 479 -11.47 -3.08 -6.90
N GLY A 480 -10.75 -3.66 -7.85
CA GLY A 480 -11.26 -3.92 -9.20
C GLY A 480 -11.29 -2.66 -10.07
N GLN A 481 -10.23 -1.85 -9.99
CA GLN A 481 -9.96 -0.77 -10.93
C GLN A 481 -9.72 -1.31 -12.34
N ASP A 482 -9.98 -0.47 -13.35
CA ASP A 482 -9.54 -0.73 -14.71
C ASP A 482 -8.01 -0.61 -14.77
N ALA A 483 -7.36 -1.53 -15.49
CA ALA A 483 -5.91 -1.48 -15.66
C ALA A 483 -5.53 -0.34 -16.61
N ALA A 484 -4.91 0.72 -16.09
CA ALA A 484 -4.43 1.84 -16.89
C ALA A 484 -3.42 1.34 -17.95
N GLY A 485 -3.61 1.78 -19.20
CA GLY A 485 -2.79 1.34 -20.33
C GLY A 485 -3.07 -0.08 -20.84
N ALA A 486 -4.12 -0.76 -20.36
CA ALA A 486 -4.43 -2.12 -20.78
C ALA A 486 -4.80 -2.23 -22.26
N MET A 487 -4.23 -3.24 -22.91
CA MET A 487 -4.51 -3.58 -24.30
C MET A 487 -5.52 -4.74 -24.40
N PRO A 488 -6.38 -4.75 -25.44
CA PRO A 488 -7.09 -5.96 -25.84
C PRO A 488 -6.12 -7.12 -26.09
N VAL A 489 -6.58 -8.35 -25.88
CA VAL A 489 -5.74 -9.56 -25.95
C VAL A 489 -5.05 -9.71 -27.31
N ASP A 490 -5.75 -9.41 -28.41
CA ASP A 490 -5.21 -9.50 -29.76
C ASP A 490 -4.12 -8.44 -30.02
N ALA A 491 -4.31 -7.21 -29.54
CA ALA A 491 -3.28 -6.18 -29.53
C ALA A 491 -2.07 -6.52 -28.64
N LEU A 492 -2.31 -7.14 -27.48
CA LEU A 492 -1.25 -7.61 -26.59
C LEU A 492 -0.34 -8.64 -27.29
N THR A 493 -0.90 -9.54 -28.11
CA THR A 493 -0.07 -10.50 -28.84
C THR A 493 0.92 -9.83 -29.80
N ARG A 494 0.52 -8.74 -30.47
CA ARG A 494 1.40 -7.93 -31.34
C ARG A 494 2.44 -7.17 -30.54
N PHE A 495 2.06 -6.63 -29.39
CA PHE A 495 3.01 -5.99 -28.49
C PHE A 495 4.10 -6.98 -28.06
N LEU A 496 3.71 -8.19 -27.66
CA LEU A 496 4.65 -9.25 -27.28
C LEU A 496 5.55 -9.70 -28.45
N GLU A 497 4.99 -9.84 -29.66
CA GLU A 497 5.77 -10.11 -30.88
C GLU A 497 6.81 -8.99 -31.13
N ALA A 498 6.43 -7.73 -30.99
CA ALA A 498 7.33 -6.59 -31.15
C ALA A 498 8.42 -6.52 -30.08
N GLU A 499 8.14 -6.96 -28.84
CA GLU A 499 9.15 -7.09 -27.78
C GLU A 499 10.11 -8.27 -28.02
N GLY A 500 9.85 -9.13 -29.02
CA GLY A 500 10.73 -10.24 -29.41
C GLY A 500 10.36 -11.61 -28.82
N ILE A 501 9.14 -11.75 -28.29
CA ILE A 501 8.59 -13.06 -27.86
C ILE A 501 8.54 -14.02 -29.04
N ARG A 502 9.13 -15.21 -28.88
CA ARG A 502 9.27 -16.23 -29.95
C ARG A 502 7.96 -16.90 -30.32
N ARG A 503 7.10 -17.15 -29.33
CA ARG A 503 5.83 -17.84 -29.53
C ARG A 503 4.84 -17.39 -28.46
N THR A 504 3.61 -17.11 -28.91
CA THR A 504 2.48 -16.79 -28.03
C THR A 504 1.34 -17.76 -28.26
N ILE A 505 0.81 -18.35 -27.18
CA ILE A 505 -0.46 -19.11 -27.21
C ILE A 505 -1.47 -18.39 -26.32
N VAL A 506 -2.67 -18.16 -26.85
CA VAL A 506 -3.79 -17.61 -26.09
C VAL A 506 -4.68 -18.77 -25.65
N VAL A 507 -5.02 -18.78 -24.37
CA VAL A 507 -5.92 -19.77 -23.78
C VAL A 507 -7.11 -19.02 -23.20
N SER A 508 -8.33 -19.34 -23.65
CA SER A 508 -9.55 -18.63 -23.25
C SER A 508 -10.65 -19.57 -22.77
N GLU A 509 -11.49 -19.07 -21.87
CA GLU A 509 -12.77 -19.70 -21.49
C GLU A 509 -13.77 -19.71 -22.65
N GLU A 510 -13.69 -18.70 -23.53
CA GLU A 510 -14.62 -18.52 -24.65
C GLU A 510 -13.84 -18.18 -25.93
N PRO A 511 -13.09 -19.13 -26.53
CA PRO A 511 -12.26 -18.86 -27.72
C PRO A 511 -13.05 -18.28 -28.90
N ASP A 512 -14.30 -18.73 -29.08
CA ASP A 512 -15.16 -18.29 -30.19
C ASP A 512 -15.66 -16.85 -30.04
N ARG A 513 -15.43 -16.20 -28.90
CA ARG A 513 -15.80 -14.78 -28.69
C ARG A 513 -14.98 -13.84 -29.58
N TYR A 514 -13.82 -14.28 -30.04
CA TYR A 514 -12.95 -13.50 -30.91
C TYR A 514 -13.48 -13.59 -32.34
N GLY A 515 -14.24 -12.57 -32.75
CA GLY A 515 -14.79 -12.49 -34.10
C GLY A 515 -13.71 -12.28 -35.18
N PRO A 516 -14.10 -12.28 -36.47
CA PRO A 516 -13.19 -12.10 -37.61
C PRO A 516 -12.48 -10.74 -37.64
N GLY A 517 -12.93 -9.79 -36.81
CA GLY A 517 -12.28 -8.50 -36.59
C GLY A 517 -11.01 -8.56 -35.74
N ALA A 518 -10.79 -9.64 -34.99
CA ALA A 518 -9.58 -9.80 -34.18
C ALA A 518 -8.33 -9.77 -35.06
N ARG A 519 -7.33 -9.03 -34.62
CA ARG A 519 -6.06 -8.90 -35.34
C ARG A 519 -5.00 -9.58 -34.49
N TRP A 520 -4.54 -10.76 -34.86
CA TRP A 520 -3.54 -11.47 -34.08
C TRP A 520 -2.12 -11.18 -34.59
N ALA A 521 -1.12 -11.33 -33.72
CA ALA A 521 0.26 -11.47 -34.16
C ALA A 521 0.43 -12.75 -35.01
N SER A 522 1.53 -12.82 -35.78
CA SER A 522 1.76 -13.95 -36.68
C SER A 522 1.90 -15.27 -35.90
N GLY A 523 1.22 -16.31 -36.35
CA GLY A 523 1.32 -17.66 -35.76
C GLY A 523 0.69 -17.82 -34.37
N VAL A 524 -0.08 -16.84 -33.88
CA VAL A 524 -0.83 -16.99 -32.62
C VAL A 524 -2.01 -17.94 -32.82
N GLU A 525 -2.17 -18.85 -31.87
CA GLU A 525 -3.31 -19.75 -31.79
C GLU A 525 -4.13 -19.45 -30.54
N VAL A 526 -5.46 -19.57 -30.66
CA VAL A 526 -6.41 -19.40 -29.55
C VAL A 526 -7.00 -20.76 -29.20
N TRP A 527 -6.69 -21.25 -28.00
CA TRP A 527 -7.11 -22.57 -27.52
C TRP A 527 -8.14 -22.45 -26.41
N THR A 528 -8.87 -23.54 -26.17
CA THR A 528 -9.72 -23.65 -24.99
C THR A 528 -8.87 -23.77 -23.72
N ARG A 529 -9.37 -23.27 -22.59
CA ARG A 529 -8.71 -23.38 -21.28
C ARG A 529 -8.46 -24.79 -20.76
N ASP A 530 -9.06 -25.80 -21.38
CA ASP A 530 -8.83 -27.21 -21.06
C ASP A 530 -7.51 -27.72 -21.63
N ARG A 531 -6.96 -27.05 -22.66
CA ARG A 531 -5.64 -27.34 -23.24
C ARG A 531 -4.50 -26.53 -22.59
N LEU A 532 -4.70 -26.00 -21.39
CA LEU A 532 -3.72 -25.18 -20.67
C LEU A 532 -2.38 -25.93 -20.46
N ASP A 533 -2.45 -27.18 -20.01
CA ASP A 533 -1.28 -27.99 -19.69
C ASP A 533 -0.47 -28.32 -20.95
N GLU A 534 -1.15 -28.65 -22.04
CA GLU A 534 -0.54 -28.84 -23.37
C GLU A 534 0.15 -27.55 -23.86
N ALA A 535 -0.53 -26.40 -23.78
CA ALA A 535 0.03 -25.12 -24.20
C ALA A 535 1.30 -24.78 -23.43
N GLN A 536 1.31 -25.02 -22.12
CA GLN A 536 2.48 -24.79 -21.28
C GLN A 536 3.67 -25.67 -21.67
N ARG A 537 3.46 -26.97 -21.95
CA ARG A 537 4.54 -27.86 -22.40
C ARG A 537 5.13 -27.40 -23.75
N VAL A 538 4.27 -27.08 -24.71
CA VAL A 538 4.72 -26.56 -26.03
C VAL A 538 5.57 -25.30 -25.86
N LEU A 539 5.16 -24.36 -25.01
CA LEU A 539 5.88 -23.11 -24.80
C LEU A 539 7.18 -23.27 -24.00
N ARG A 540 7.23 -24.22 -23.07
CA ARG A 540 8.41 -24.55 -22.25
C ARG A 540 9.57 -25.09 -23.09
N ASP A 541 9.24 -25.92 -24.08
CA ASP A 541 10.24 -26.65 -24.86
C ASP A 541 10.81 -25.81 -26.03
N ILE A 542 10.36 -24.55 -26.18
CA ILE A 542 10.87 -23.58 -27.17
C ILE A 542 11.98 -22.74 -26.52
N PRO A 543 13.22 -22.75 -27.05
CA PRO A 543 14.29 -21.87 -26.58
C PRO A 543 13.96 -20.39 -26.72
N GLY A 544 14.41 -19.60 -25.75
CA GLY A 544 14.15 -18.16 -25.63
C GLY A 544 12.89 -17.82 -24.85
N VAL A 545 12.40 -16.61 -25.04
CA VAL A 545 11.25 -16.10 -24.28
C VAL A 545 9.95 -16.37 -25.03
N THR A 546 9.00 -17.02 -24.35
CA THR A 546 7.65 -17.31 -24.85
C THR A 546 6.56 -16.70 -23.97
N ALA A 547 5.32 -16.66 -24.45
CA ALA A 547 4.20 -16.13 -23.70
C ALA A 547 2.96 -17.03 -23.78
N LEU A 548 2.29 -17.20 -22.64
CA LEU A 548 0.98 -17.80 -22.51
C LEU A 548 0.03 -16.71 -22.02
N ILE A 549 -0.94 -16.31 -22.84
CA ILE A 549 -2.00 -15.40 -22.38
C ILE A 549 -3.19 -16.23 -21.90
N TYR A 550 -3.45 -16.21 -20.60
CA TYR A 550 -4.64 -16.81 -20.01
C TYR A 550 -5.74 -15.74 -19.93
N ASP A 551 -6.73 -15.83 -20.80
CA ASP A 551 -7.81 -14.87 -20.88
C ASP A 551 -9.07 -15.41 -20.18
N GLN A 552 -9.28 -14.95 -18.94
CA GLN A 552 -10.46 -15.27 -18.18
C GLN A 552 -10.76 -14.17 -17.15
N ARG A 553 -11.98 -13.64 -17.21
CA ARG A 553 -12.42 -12.52 -16.34
C ARG A 553 -12.38 -12.91 -14.86
N CYS A 554 -11.98 -11.95 -14.01
CA CYS A 554 -11.95 -12.10 -12.56
C CYS A 554 -13.31 -12.55 -11.98
N ALA A 555 -13.31 -13.53 -11.08
CA ALA A 555 -14.53 -14.09 -10.49
C ALA A 555 -15.32 -13.07 -9.65
N ALA A 556 -14.62 -12.20 -8.90
CA ALA A 556 -15.25 -11.13 -8.14
C ALA A 556 -15.96 -10.12 -9.06
N GLU A 557 -15.33 -9.79 -10.20
CA GLU A 557 -15.92 -8.87 -11.18
C GLU A 557 -17.10 -9.50 -11.92
N LYS A 558 -17.02 -10.78 -12.30
CA LYS A 558 -18.17 -11.54 -12.83
C LYS A 558 -19.37 -11.45 -11.87
N ARG A 559 -19.15 -11.65 -10.57
CA ARG A 559 -20.20 -11.51 -9.54
C ARG A 559 -20.77 -10.10 -9.47
N ARG A 560 -19.91 -9.07 -9.51
CA ARG A 560 -20.31 -7.64 -9.50
C ARG A 560 -21.19 -7.29 -10.70
N LEU A 561 -20.77 -7.68 -11.91
CA LEU A 561 -21.48 -7.41 -13.15
C LEU A 561 -22.82 -8.16 -13.22
N ARG A 562 -22.85 -9.44 -12.82
CA ARG A 562 -24.10 -10.23 -12.75
C ARG A 562 -25.11 -9.58 -11.79
N LYS A 563 -24.66 -9.13 -10.61
CA LYS A 563 -25.51 -8.41 -9.65
C LYS A 563 -26.08 -7.10 -10.23
N ARG A 564 -25.32 -6.44 -11.10
CA ARG A 564 -25.72 -5.21 -11.82
C ARG A 564 -26.48 -5.47 -13.14
N GLY A 565 -26.72 -6.73 -13.51
CA GLY A 565 -27.38 -7.08 -14.78
C GLY A 565 -26.56 -6.81 -16.04
N ARG A 566 -25.25 -6.59 -15.92
CA ARG A 566 -24.33 -6.27 -17.03
C ARG A 566 -23.60 -7.49 -17.60
N LEU A 567 -23.80 -8.66 -17.00
CA LEU A 567 -23.26 -9.94 -17.48
C LEU A 567 -24.33 -11.02 -17.28
N PRO A 568 -24.56 -11.91 -18.27
CA PRO A 568 -25.47 -13.03 -18.10
C PRO A 568 -25.09 -13.91 -16.90
N ASP A 569 -26.10 -14.35 -16.15
CA ASP A 569 -25.94 -15.30 -15.06
C ASP A 569 -26.28 -16.71 -15.56
N PRO A 570 -25.33 -17.66 -15.65
CA PRO A 570 -25.60 -19.00 -16.12
C PRO A 570 -26.69 -19.69 -15.30
N ALA A 571 -27.68 -20.31 -15.95
CA ALA A 571 -28.79 -20.95 -15.26
C ALA A 571 -28.35 -22.22 -14.51
N THR A 572 -27.43 -22.98 -15.10
CA THR A 572 -26.96 -24.27 -14.60
C THR A 572 -26.27 -24.16 -13.23
N ARG A 573 -26.68 -25.01 -12.31
CA ARG A 573 -26.12 -25.17 -10.97
C ARG A 573 -25.51 -26.57 -10.83
N VAL A 574 -24.43 -26.67 -10.05
CA VAL A 574 -23.81 -27.96 -9.70
C VAL A 574 -24.16 -28.28 -8.25
N TYR A 575 -24.60 -29.50 -8.01
CA TYR A 575 -24.85 -30.10 -6.70
C TYR A 575 -24.02 -31.37 -6.56
N ILE A 576 -23.79 -31.77 -5.31
CA ILE A 576 -23.19 -33.07 -4.97
C ILE A 576 -24.25 -33.82 -4.18
N ASN A 577 -24.61 -35.02 -4.64
CA ASN A 577 -25.51 -35.90 -3.90
C ASN A 577 -24.77 -36.46 -2.68
N GLU A 578 -25.14 -35.96 -1.50
CA GLU A 578 -24.50 -36.30 -0.22
C GLU A 578 -24.66 -37.78 0.16
N ALA A 579 -25.70 -38.46 -0.34
CA ALA A 579 -25.89 -39.89 -0.14
C ALA A 579 -24.92 -40.76 -0.96
N VAL A 580 -24.41 -40.23 -2.08
CA VAL A 580 -23.43 -40.92 -2.95
C VAL A 580 -22.00 -40.47 -2.66
N CYS A 581 -21.82 -39.26 -2.12
CA CYS A 581 -20.50 -38.70 -1.86
C CYS A 581 -19.74 -39.53 -0.83
N GLU A 582 -18.47 -39.81 -1.09
CA GLU A 582 -17.59 -40.50 -0.13
C GLU A 582 -16.74 -39.52 0.69
N GLY A 583 -16.79 -38.23 0.38
CA GLY A 583 -15.95 -37.22 1.05
C GLY A 583 -14.47 -37.27 0.66
N CYS A 584 -14.12 -37.91 -0.46
CA CYS A 584 -12.74 -38.08 -0.94
C CYS A 584 -12.00 -36.76 -1.23
N GLY A 585 -12.73 -35.69 -1.55
CA GLY A 585 -12.18 -34.35 -1.77
C GLY A 585 -11.58 -34.08 -3.15
N ASP A 586 -11.66 -35.01 -4.12
CA ASP A 586 -11.07 -34.82 -5.46
C ASP A 586 -11.63 -33.57 -6.17
N CYS A 587 -12.94 -33.31 -6.07
CA CYS A 587 -13.56 -32.08 -6.58
C CYS A 587 -12.92 -30.79 -6.00
N GLY A 588 -12.52 -30.83 -4.73
CA GLY A 588 -11.80 -29.75 -4.06
C GLY A 588 -10.36 -29.66 -4.54
N ALA A 589 -9.66 -30.78 -4.68
CA ALA A 589 -8.29 -30.84 -5.17
C ALA A 589 -8.16 -30.31 -6.61
N LYS A 590 -9.08 -30.68 -7.51
CA LYS A 590 -9.08 -30.20 -8.91
C LYS A 590 -9.44 -28.72 -9.04
N SER A 591 -10.45 -28.27 -8.29
CA SER A 591 -10.97 -26.91 -8.46
C SER A 591 -10.32 -25.86 -7.58
N ASN A 592 -9.75 -26.27 -6.44
CA ASN A 592 -9.21 -25.39 -5.40
C ASN A 592 -10.22 -24.28 -5.00
N CYS A 593 -11.52 -24.62 -5.00
CA CYS A 593 -12.60 -23.64 -4.95
C CYS A 593 -13.20 -23.49 -3.55
N LEU A 594 -13.26 -22.27 -3.04
CA LEU A 594 -13.91 -21.91 -1.76
C LEU A 594 -15.42 -22.11 -1.72
N SER A 595 -16.06 -22.66 -2.76
CA SER A 595 -17.47 -23.08 -2.70
C SER A 595 -17.63 -24.58 -2.54
N VAL A 596 -16.54 -25.35 -2.53
CA VAL A 596 -16.55 -26.79 -2.27
C VAL A 596 -16.27 -26.96 -0.78
N HIS A 597 -17.32 -27.22 0.01
CA HIS A 597 -17.22 -27.26 1.46
C HIS A 597 -17.40 -28.69 1.97
N PRO A 598 -16.67 -29.10 3.03
CA PRO A 598 -17.09 -30.25 3.80
C PRO A 598 -18.45 -29.98 4.48
N VAL A 599 -19.26 -31.01 4.62
CA VAL A 599 -20.53 -30.96 5.35
C VAL A 599 -20.71 -32.25 6.15
N GLU A 600 -21.10 -32.14 7.40
CA GLU A 600 -21.47 -33.28 8.23
C GLU A 600 -22.91 -33.69 7.91
N THR A 601 -23.12 -34.97 7.59
CA THR A 601 -24.44 -35.53 7.30
C THR A 601 -24.66 -36.82 8.09
N GLU A 602 -25.86 -37.38 8.03
CA GLU A 602 -26.14 -38.70 8.62
C GLU A 602 -25.29 -39.83 8.02
N PHE A 603 -24.72 -39.63 6.83
CA PHE A 603 -23.83 -40.58 6.14
C PHE A 603 -22.34 -40.32 6.42
N GLY A 604 -22.02 -39.46 7.40
CA GLY A 604 -20.66 -39.03 7.74
C GLY A 604 -20.23 -37.74 7.03
N ARG A 605 -18.92 -37.45 7.02
CA ARG A 605 -18.37 -36.26 6.37
C ARG A 605 -18.48 -36.34 4.84
N LYS A 606 -19.25 -35.44 4.25
CA LYS A 606 -19.49 -35.31 2.80
C LYS A 606 -18.95 -33.99 2.26
N THR A 607 -19.18 -33.74 0.98
CA THR A 607 -18.83 -32.49 0.31
C THR A 607 -20.08 -31.89 -0.33
N GLN A 608 -20.25 -30.58 -0.23
CA GLN A 608 -21.33 -29.83 -0.87
C GLN A 608 -20.80 -28.64 -1.67
N ILE A 609 -21.60 -28.17 -2.63
CA ILE A 609 -21.36 -26.90 -3.33
C ILE A 609 -22.18 -25.80 -2.66
N HIS A 610 -21.50 -24.84 -2.04
CA HIS A 610 -22.12 -23.68 -1.42
C HIS A 610 -22.68 -22.72 -2.48
N GLN A 611 -23.98 -22.86 -2.76
CA GLN A 611 -24.67 -22.20 -3.89
C GLN A 611 -24.61 -20.68 -3.86
N SER A 612 -24.58 -20.09 -2.65
CA SER A 612 -24.59 -18.64 -2.46
C SER A 612 -23.25 -17.98 -2.80
N SER A 613 -22.13 -18.69 -2.64
CA SER A 613 -20.79 -18.19 -3.00
C SER A 613 -20.31 -18.66 -4.37
N CYS A 614 -20.94 -19.68 -4.96
CA CYS A 614 -20.53 -20.26 -6.23
C CYS A 614 -20.64 -19.26 -7.39
N ASN A 615 -19.52 -19.02 -8.09
CA ASN A 615 -19.44 -18.16 -9.27
C ASN A 615 -19.64 -18.92 -10.60
N LYS A 616 -20.00 -20.21 -10.56
CA LYS A 616 -20.37 -21.01 -11.74
C LYS A 616 -19.26 -21.10 -12.80
N ASP A 617 -18.04 -21.38 -12.33
CA ASP A 617 -16.85 -21.63 -13.18
C ASP A 617 -16.77 -23.11 -13.62
N TYR A 618 -17.53 -23.99 -12.96
CA TYR A 618 -17.68 -25.42 -13.25
C TYR A 618 -16.41 -26.29 -13.16
N SER A 619 -15.24 -25.73 -12.82
CA SER A 619 -14.00 -26.51 -12.72
C SER A 619 -14.04 -27.67 -11.71
N CYS A 620 -14.96 -27.66 -10.74
CA CYS A 620 -15.19 -28.81 -9.85
C CYS A 620 -15.63 -30.07 -10.57
N LEU A 621 -16.30 -29.95 -11.72
CA LEU A 621 -16.73 -31.08 -12.56
C LEU A 621 -15.57 -31.83 -13.22
N SER A 622 -14.35 -31.27 -13.16
CA SER A 622 -13.14 -31.98 -13.62
C SER A 622 -12.67 -33.04 -12.63
N GLY A 623 -13.32 -33.14 -11.46
CA GLY A 623 -13.09 -34.21 -10.51
C GLY A 623 -13.81 -35.49 -10.92
N ASP A 624 -13.17 -36.62 -10.67
CA ASP A 624 -13.75 -37.93 -10.94
C ASP A 624 -14.70 -38.30 -9.79
N CYS A 625 -15.94 -37.82 -9.88
CA CYS A 625 -16.93 -37.97 -8.82
C CYS A 625 -18.31 -38.34 -9.38
N PRO A 626 -18.83 -39.55 -9.07
CA PRO A 626 -20.15 -39.99 -9.54
C PRO A 626 -21.30 -39.25 -8.85
N SER A 627 -21.03 -38.47 -7.81
CA SER A 627 -22.04 -37.77 -7.01
C SER A 627 -22.50 -36.45 -7.62
N PHE A 628 -21.90 -35.98 -8.72
CA PHE A 628 -22.26 -34.70 -9.32
C PHE A 628 -23.64 -34.72 -9.97
N LEU A 629 -24.41 -33.66 -9.73
CA LEU A 629 -25.68 -33.38 -10.38
C LEU A 629 -25.63 -31.98 -10.98
N THR A 630 -26.03 -31.83 -12.24
CA THR A 630 -26.23 -30.52 -12.87
C THR A 630 -27.71 -30.23 -12.99
N VAL A 631 -28.15 -29.07 -12.48
CA VAL A 631 -29.55 -28.66 -12.46
C VAL A 631 -29.68 -27.36 -13.24
N THR A 632 -30.48 -27.38 -14.29
CA THR A 632 -30.85 -26.18 -15.06
C THR A 632 -32.32 -25.86 -14.76
N PRO A 633 -32.63 -24.80 -14.01
CA PRO A 633 -34.00 -24.48 -13.66
C PRO A 633 -34.80 -24.07 -14.91
N LEU A 634 -35.97 -24.68 -15.09
CA LEU A 634 -36.94 -24.31 -16.12
C LEU A 634 -37.74 -23.09 -15.62
N GLY A 635 -37.21 -21.88 -15.81
CA GLY A 635 -37.92 -20.63 -15.51
C GLY A 635 -37.09 -19.59 -14.76
N ARG A 636 -37.63 -18.36 -14.65
CA ARG A 636 -36.98 -17.28 -13.88
C ARG A 636 -37.14 -17.54 -12.38
N PRO A 637 -36.07 -17.52 -11.59
CA PRO A 637 -36.17 -17.68 -10.14
C PRO A 637 -37.04 -16.56 -9.55
N ARG A 638 -38.03 -16.91 -8.72
CA ARG A 638 -38.79 -15.92 -7.93
C ARG A 638 -37.82 -15.24 -6.96
N LYS A 639 -37.64 -13.92 -7.11
CA LYS A 639 -36.80 -13.13 -6.22
C LYS A 639 -37.47 -13.13 -4.84
N LYS A 640 -36.88 -13.80 -3.85
CA LYS A 640 -37.37 -13.75 -2.46
C LYS A 640 -37.25 -12.28 -2.01
N GLU A 641 -38.35 -11.66 -1.60
CA GLU A 641 -38.32 -10.32 -1.03
C GLU A 641 -37.36 -10.32 0.16
N ARG A 642 -36.43 -9.35 0.19
CA ARG A 642 -35.58 -9.15 1.37
C ARG A 642 -36.47 -8.52 2.43
N GLY A 643 -36.64 -9.21 3.55
CA GLY A 643 -37.15 -8.57 4.77
C GLY A 643 -36.26 -7.38 5.09
N ILE A 644 -36.83 -6.18 5.07
CA ILE A 644 -36.16 -4.98 5.54
C ILE A 644 -36.17 -5.08 7.05
N PHE A 645 -34.99 -5.22 7.65
CA PHE A 645 -34.86 -5.07 9.11
C PHE A 645 -34.95 -3.58 9.42
N THR A 646 -36.13 -3.13 9.84
CA THR A 646 -36.31 -1.81 10.47
C THR A 646 -35.79 -1.90 11.90
N VAL A 647 -34.74 -1.15 12.20
CA VAL A 647 -34.31 -0.93 13.57
C VAL A 647 -35.09 0.27 14.10
N GLU A 648 -36.16 0.02 14.85
CA GLU A 648 -36.86 1.06 15.60
C GLU A 648 -36.01 1.44 16.82
N ARG A 649 -35.02 2.32 16.64
CA ARG A 649 -34.41 3.04 17.76
C ARG A 649 -34.43 4.53 17.45
N PRO A 650 -34.88 5.38 18.40
CA PRO A 650 -34.71 6.82 18.27
C PRO A 650 -33.21 7.12 18.21
N LEU A 651 -32.80 7.84 17.18
CA LEU A 651 -31.44 8.37 17.09
C LEU A 651 -31.27 9.46 18.16
N PRO A 652 -30.10 9.58 18.80
CA PRO A 652 -29.82 10.70 19.70
C PRO A 652 -29.88 12.03 18.93
N ASP A 653 -30.32 13.10 19.60
CA ASP A 653 -30.37 14.43 19.02
C ASP A 653 -28.95 14.92 18.63
N PRO A 654 -28.83 15.62 17.48
CA PRO A 654 -27.55 16.02 16.89
C PRO A 654 -26.73 17.01 17.71
#